data_AF-A0AB34J0J2-F1
#
_entry.id   AF-A0AB34J0J2-F1
#
_cell.length_a   1.000
_cell.length_b   1.000
_cell.length_c   1.000
_cell.angle_alpha   90.00
_cell.angle_beta   90.00
_cell.angle_gamma   90.00
#
_symmetry.space_group_name_H-M   'P 1'
#
loop_
_entity.id
_entity.type
_entity.pdbx_description
1 polymer ?
#
loop_
_entity_poly.entity_id
_entity_poly.type
_entity_poly.pdbx_seq_one_letter_code
_entity_poly.pdbx_strand_id
1 'polypeptide(L)'
;MPCVQLAGIGGSMLLLLATSLAWPQGNEQCPCINPFDSNSSDPCNTVRQSDGRCFSASFGAEGCKAYDALETPECLDADEMPRWCSSKWCYVDVNNCNRTTWKSQFFPNNDLFYSYGTCGYIDYYSLSSRRAAEFLRAHTNTYGKLRVAFPHVDSSSGYTLVGLTPYDDGRPKVTPGTGVGGTNRSGSVPVFMDRLLASERIPWEEIPVSKRSREYSPNSGYTACVHEVAIGNVDMCWANFWPTAARRLLSSFSGALYYDHFIAVTLITSGTSGFWDSLSKPFSPFSVGLWALIFGVFGFVGLVLMAKEEVDVGDGATKRRRTMFELVPLVFIPLFKGMHVLNTGEVKGVYVKSSGGWLSQFLVGFTRSIVIAVYTSLTVSSLLVEGRTAITSIDDGISKRATFCVNSDVRALVVEQFPGLANLFVDKSNLDVLEGVLLGECQAALVSENDWFKARAFGATEYCDAMTALPGTVTIVSNTVPIRQKLASAMSALIERDTEAGKYIEAQTEAKLNYTGQVCKDVGVWQTKQQFSASDLAAPLCFVVVGVLVGLLIDYIGSRYVDTAAQKIATVVDVHGDCSFHEVGKVASEHLKSNCRDVASCLSASSRRVSQLGHEVIPRVQLRRVANPSRSSPSSRAMPTDDDDCLSASSRLPFPSD
;
A
#
# COMPACT_ATOMS: atom_id res chain seq x y z
N MET A 1 -22.88 -67.91 10.73
CA MET A 1 -23.66 -68.47 11.85
C MET A 1 -24.38 -67.31 12.53
N PRO A 2 -25.63 -67.45 13.00
CA PRO A 2 -26.43 -68.69 13.04
C PRO A 2 -26.97 -69.13 11.66
N CYS A 3 -27.60 -70.30 11.64
CA CYS A 3 -28.31 -70.91 10.50
C CYS A 3 -29.82 -70.95 10.79
N VAL A 4 -30.58 -71.74 10.00
CA VAL A 4 -32.02 -72.09 10.15
C VAL A 4 -32.95 -71.06 9.49
N GLN A 5 -33.83 -71.38 8.52
CA GLN A 5 -34.21 -72.68 7.93
C GLN A 5 -34.64 -72.53 6.45
N LEU A 6 -34.46 -73.58 5.64
CA LEU A 6 -35.10 -73.72 4.33
C LEU A 6 -36.35 -74.61 4.46
N ALA A 7 -37.49 -74.14 3.97
CA ALA A 7 -38.64 -74.96 3.63
C ALA A 7 -39.36 -74.29 2.44
N GLY A 8 -39.41 -74.97 1.29
CA GLY A 8 -40.21 -74.52 0.15
C GLY A 8 -41.52 -75.30 0.06
N ILE A 9 -42.45 -74.79 -0.76
CA ILE A 9 -43.17 -75.53 -1.83
C ILE A 9 -44.22 -74.58 -2.44
N GLY A 10 -44.17 -74.44 -3.77
CA GLY A 10 -45.35 -74.39 -4.64
C GLY A 10 -46.20 -73.12 -4.73
N GLY A 11 -46.40 -72.64 -5.96
CA GLY A 11 -47.69 -72.04 -6.36
C GLY A 11 -47.67 -70.58 -6.78
N SER A 12 -47.34 -70.35 -8.05
CA SER A 12 -48.01 -69.39 -8.94
C SER A 12 -48.65 -68.12 -8.36
N MET A 13 -47.90 -67.01 -8.35
CA MET A 13 -48.42 -65.77 -8.95
C MET A 13 -47.26 -64.91 -9.45
N LEU A 14 -47.02 -64.94 -10.77
CA LEU A 14 -46.01 -64.10 -11.40
C LEU A 14 -46.56 -62.67 -11.54
N LEU A 15 -46.63 -61.95 -10.41
CA LEU A 15 -46.86 -60.52 -10.40
C LEU A 15 -45.62 -59.83 -10.98
N LEU A 16 -45.63 -59.68 -12.31
CA LEU A 16 -44.86 -58.68 -13.02
C LEU A 16 -45.27 -57.31 -12.47
N LEU A 17 -44.59 -56.89 -11.41
CA LEU A 17 -44.41 -55.47 -11.15
C LEU A 17 -43.69 -54.93 -12.37
N ALA A 18 -44.48 -54.40 -13.31
CA ALA A 18 -43.99 -53.42 -14.25
C ALA A 18 -43.42 -52.28 -13.39
N THR A 19 -42.10 -52.28 -13.21
CA THR A 19 -41.38 -51.04 -12.97
C THR A 19 -41.62 -50.21 -14.22
N SER A 20 -42.73 -49.46 -14.21
CA SER A 20 -42.86 -48.27 -15.02
C SER A 20 -41.53 -47.55 -14.89
N LEU A 21 -40.89 -47.26 -16.02
CA LEU A 21 -39.75 -46.36 -16.08
C LEU A 21 -40.27 -45.01 -15.60
N ALA A 22 -40.25 -44.81 -14.28
CA ALA A 22 -40.57 -43.55 -13.66
C ALA A 22 -39.51 -42.59 -14.16
N TRP A 23 -39.90 -41.74 -15.10
CA TRP A 23 -39.04 -40.69 -15.62
C TRP A 23 -38.51 -39.88 -14.42
N PRO A 24 -37.33 -39.24 -14.53
CA PRO A 24 -36.95 -38.24 -13.55
C PRO A 24 -37.99 -37.09 -13.64
N GLN A 25 -39.02 -37.15 -12.79
CA GLN A 25 -40.23 -36.30 -12.81
C GLN A 25 -39.96 -34.83 -12.44
N GLY A 26 -38.69 -34.44 -12.34
CA GLY A 26 -38.27 -33.20 -11.72
C GLY A 26 -38.28 -33.31 -10.19
N ASN A 27 -38.31 -32.14 -9.56
CA ASN A 27 -38.40 -32.01 -8.11
C ASN A 27 -39.87 -32.08 -7.68
N GLU A 28 -40.18 -32.75 -6.58
CA GLU A 28 -41.57 -32.88 -6.07
C GLU A 28 -42.25 -31.52 -5.80
N GLN A 29 -41.48 -30.48 -5.47
CA GLN A 29 -41.98 -29.12 -5.25
C GLN A 29 -42.05 -28.27 -6.54
N CYS A 30 -41.82 -28.87 -7.71
CA CYS A 30 -42.00 -28.26 -9.02
C CYS A 30 -42.03 -29.37 -10.10
N PRO A 31 -43.15 -30.12 -10.22
CA PRO A 31 -43.23 -31.28 -11.09
C PRO A 31 -43.16 -30.88 -12.57
N CYS A 32 -42.50 -31.71 -13.36
CA CYS A 32 -42.51 -31.55 -14.82
C CYS A 32 -43.92 -31.83 -15.38
N ILE A 33 -44.40 -30.97 -16.27
CA ILE A 33 -45.66 -31.16 -17.02
C ILE A 33 -45.36 -31.48 -18.49
N ASN A 34 -46.26 -32.22 -19.14
CA ASN A 34 -46.32 -32.28 -20.60
C ASN A 34 -47.38 -31.26 -21.07
N PRO A 35 -47.00 -30.17 -21.74
CA PRO A 35 -47.95 -29.18 -22.25
C PRO A 35 -48.52 -29.51 -23.64
N PHE A 36 -48.11 -30.61 -24.26
CA PHE A 36 -48.51 -30.99 -25.61
C PHE A 36 -49.42 -32.23 -25.57
N ASP A 37 -50.61 -32.12 -26.18
CA ASP A 37 -51.55 -33.24 -26.26
C ASP A 37 -50.94 -34.43 -27.01
N SER A 38 -50.98 -35.60 -26.39
CA SER A 38 -50.32 -36.84 -26.84
C SER A 38 -50.94 -37.49 -28.08
N ASN A 39 -51.89 -36.82 -28.74
CA ASN A 39 -52.63 -37.34 -29.90
C ASN A 39 -52.18 -36.73 -31.23
N SER A 40 -51.18 -35.83 -31.21
CA SER A 40 -50.52 -35.34 -32.42
C SER A 40 -49.46 -36.34 -32.88
N SER A 41 -49.74 -37.04 -33.98
CA SER A 41 -48.75 -37.87 -34.69
C SER A 41 -47.85 -37.07 -35.64
N ASP A 42 -47.97 -35.74 -35.65
CA ASP A 42 -47.13 -34.88 -36.49
C ASP A 42 -45.72 -34.75 -35.89
N PRO A 43 -44.65 -34.90 -36.72
CA PRO A 43 -43.27 -34.73 -36.27
C PRO A 43 -42.94 -33.26 -35.91
N CYS A 44 -43.82 -32.32 -36.25
CA CYS A 44 -43.73 -30.90 -35.93
C CYS A 44 -44.97 -30.50 -35.12
N ASN A 45 -44.91 -30.61 -33.80
CA ASN A 45 -46.06 -30.29 -32.94
C ASN A 45 -46.03 -28.83 -32.46
N THR A 46 -44.87 -28.18 -32.52
CA THR A 46 -44.72 -26.77 -32.19
C THR A 46 -43.63 -26.11 -33.04
N VAL A 47 -43.87 -24.87 -33.46
CA VAL A 47 -42.96 -24.11 -34.35
C VAL A 47 -42.37 -22.94 -33.56
N ARG A 48 -41.04 -22.84 -33.58
CA ARG A 48 -40.33 -21.74 -32.96
C ARG A 48 -40.51 -20.47 -33.78
N GLN A 49 -41.06 -19.42 -33.17
CA GLN A 49 -41.43 -18.21 -33.92
C GLN A 49 -40.25 -17.42 -34.49
N SER A 50 -39.06 -17.51 -33.89
CA SER A 50 -37.90 -16.71 -34.30
C SER A 50 -37.29 -17.11 -35.64
N ASP A 51 -37.41 -18.38 -36.03
CA ASP A 51 -36.78 -18.94 -37.23
C ASP A 51 -37.69 -19.91 -38.02
N GLY A 52 -38.92 -20.16 -37.54
CA GLY A 52 -39.85 -21.09 -38.17
C GLY A 52 -39.46 -22.57 -38.02
N ARG A 53 -38.49 -22.91 -37.16
CA ARG A 53 -38.05 -24.30 -37.00
C ARG A 53 -39.08 -25.12 -36.22
N CYS A 54 -39.39 -26.29 -36.75
CA CYS A 54 -40.20 -27.31 -36.10
C CYS A 54 -39.44 -28.00 -34.96
N PHE A 55 -40.11 -28.16 -33.83
CA PHE A 55 -39.65 -28.97 -32.69
C PHE A 55 -40.62 -30.13 -32.46
N SER A 56 -40.08 -31.24 -31.94
CA SER A 56 -40.83 -32.46 -31.71
C SER A 56 -41.89 -32.31 -30.61
N ALA A 57 -42.89 -33.19 -30.61
CA ALA A 57 -43.88 -33.26 -29.53
C ALA A 57 -43.28 -33.60 -28.15
N SER A 58 -42.05 -34.12 -28.10
CA SER A 58 -41.36 -34.47 -26.84
C SER A 58 -40.49 -33.34 -26.29
N PHE A 59 -40.21 -32.30 -27.07
CA PHE A 59 -39.28 -31.22 -26.71
C PHE A 59 -39.73 -30.46 -25.45
N GLY A 60 -39.04 -30.68 -24.32
CA GLY A 60 -39.40 -30.11 -23.00
C GLY A 60 -40.50 -30.86 -22.23
N ALA A 61 -41.18 -31.82 -22.88
CA ALA A 61 -42.38 -32.48 -22.37
C ALA A 61 -42.13 -33.81 -21.65
N GLU A 62 -41.03 -34.51 -21.98
CA GLU A 62 -40.75 -35.86 -21.46
C GLU A 62 -39.97 -35.90 -20.14
N GLY A 63 -40.33 -35.02 -19.20
CA GLY A 63 -39.61 -34.84 -17.93
C GLY A 63 -38.20 -34.28 -18.14
N CYS A 64 -37.27 -34.58 -17.22
CA CYS A 64 -35.94 -33.97 -17.23
C CYS A 64 -34.98 -34.57 -18.27
N LYS A 65 -34.81 -33.91 -19.42
CA LYS A 65 -33.85 -34.28 -20.48
C LYS A 65 -33.11 -33.06 -21.04
N ALA A 66 -32.00 -33.31 -21.74
CA ALA A 66 -31.21 -32.29 -22.43
C ALA A 66 -31.74 -32.12 -23.86
N TYR A 67 -32.92 -31.48 -23.97
CA TYR A 67 -33.65 -31.35 -25.23
C TYR A 67 -32.87 -30.55 -26.29
N ASP A 68 -32.16 -29.51 -25.84
CA ASP A 68 -31.47 -28.59 -26.74
C ASP A 68 -30.31 -29.23 -27.49
N ALA A 69 -29.57 -30.16 -26.86
CA ALA A 69 -28.48 -30.89 -27.51
C ALA A 69 -28.91 -31.76 -28.71
N LEU A 70 -30.22 -31.98 -28.92
CA LEU A 70 -30.76 -32.85 -29.96
C LEU A 70 -31.51 -32.11 -31.06
N GLU A 71 -32.17 -30.98 -30.75
CA GLU A 71 -33.08 -30.30 -31.69
C GLU A 71 -32.76 -28.80 -31.90
N THR A 72 -32.06 -28.16 -30.96
CA THR A 72 -31.86 -26.71 -30.98
C THR A 72 -30.64 -26.32 -31.84
N PRO A 73 -30.79 -25.51 -32.91
CA PRO A 73 -29.69 -25.20 -33.85
C PRO A 73 -28.48 -24.56 -33.17
N GLU A 74 -28.70 -23.70 -32.18
CA GLU A 74 -27.64 -23.06 -31.42
C GLU A 74 -26.76 -24.04 -30.61
N CYS A 75 -27.14 -25.32 -30.57
CA CYS A 75 -26.40 -26.43 -29.98
C CYS A 75 -25.85 -27.43 -31.01
N LEU A 76 -26.54 -27.59 -32.15
CA LEU A 76 -26.17 -28.52 -33.23
C LEU A 76 -25.12 -27.93 -34.17
N ASP A 77 -25.23 -26.62 -34.46
CA ASP A 77 -24.48 -25.92 -35.49
C ASP A 77 -23.33 -25.05 -34.91
N ALA A 78 -22.95 -25.25 -33.63
CA ALA A 78 -22.00 -24.42 -32.91
C ALA A 78 -20.59 -25.03 -32.82
N ASP A 79 -19.56 -24.27 -33.23
CA ASP A 79 -18.13 -24.66 -33.13
C ASP A 79 -17.70 -24.95 -31.67
N GLU A 80 -18.25 -24.21 -30.71
CA GLU A 80 -18.14 -24.49 -29.28
C GLU A 80 -19.56 -24.61 -28.70
N MET A 81 -19.96 -25.84 -28.34
CA MET A 81 -21.32 -26.11 -27.84
C MET A 81 -21.58 -25.38 -26.50
N PRO A 82 -22.60 -24.50 -26.42
CA PRO A 82 -22.93 -23.79 -25.19
C PRO A 82 -23.27 -24.71 -24.00
N ARG A 83 -22.89 -24.30 -22.78
CA ARG A 83 -23.09 -25.10 -21.54
C ARG A 83 -24.55 -25.49 -21.24
N TRP A 84 -25.51 -24.73 -21.76
CA TRP A 84 -26.94 -25.04 -21.56
C TRP A 84 -27.45 -26.18 -22.44
N CYS A 85 -26.79 -26.48 -23.57
CA CYS A 85 -27.22 -27.51 -24.51
C CYS A 85 -27.30 -28.90 -23.85
N SER A 86 -26.29 -29.25 -23.04
CA SER A 86 -26.23 -30.51 -22.29
C SER A 86 -26.95 -30.46 -20.93
N SER A 87 -27.52 -29.31 -20.56
CA SER A 87 -28.21 -29.13 -19.28
C SER A 87 -29.65 -29.62 -19.38
N LYS A 88 -30.12 -30.38 -18.39
CA LYS A 88 -31.49 -30.93 -18.41
C LYS A 88 -32.50 -29.93 -17.88
N TRP A 89 -33.66 -29.88 -18.52
CA TRP A 89 -34.81 -29.07 -18.10
C TRP A 89 -36.11 -29.80 -18.43
N CYS A 90 -37.24 -29.21 -18.03
CA CYS A 90 -38.58 -29.60 -18.46
C CYS A 90 -39.54 -28.41 -18.36
N TYR A 91 -40.71 -28.49 -18.99
CA TYR A 91 -41.82 -27.58 -18.70
C TYR A 91 -42.43 -27.87 -17.33
N VAL A 92 -42.93 -26.83 -16.66
CA VAL A 92 -43.44 -26.88 -15.28
C VAL A 92 -44.67 -25.99 -15.12
N ASP A 93 -45.56 -26.35 -14.20
CA ASP A 93 -46.67 -25.48 -13.78
C ASP A 93 -46.16 -24.44 -12.77
N VAL A 94 -46.16 -23.17 -13.16
CA VAL A 94 -45.72 -22.03 -12.31
C VAL A 94 -46.49 -21.96 -11.00
N ASN A 95 -47.78 -22.33 -11.00
CA ASN A 95 -48.63 -22.25 -9.80
C ASN A 95 -48.28 -23.33 -8.77
N ASN A 96 -47.64 -24.42 -9.20
CA ASN A 96 -47.22 -25.55 -8.38
C ASN A 96 -45.69 -25.72 -8.37
N CYS A 97 -44.95 -24.62 -8.51
CA CYS A 97 -43.49 -24.63 -8.61
C CYS A 97 -42.80 -23.68 -7.62
N ASN A 98 -42.06 -24.25 -6.67
CA ASN A 98 -41.18 -23.54 -5.73
C ASN A 98 -39.73 -23.46 -6.25
N ARG A 99 -39.55 -23.30 -7.57
CA ARG A 99 -38.24 -23.16 -8.24
C ARG A 99 -38.30 -21.97 -9.20
N THR A 100 -37.13 -21.45 -9.60
CA THR A 100 -37.07 -20.42 -10.64
C THR A 100 -37.59 -20.97 -11.97
N THR A 101 -38.62 -20.34 -12.51
CA THR A 101 -39.23 -20.67 -13.81
C THR A 101 -39.08 -19.52 -14.79
N TRP A 102 -38.85 -19.81 -16.06
CA TRP A 102 -38.78 -18.81 -17.13
C TRP A 102 -39.83 -19.10 -18.20
N LYS A 103 -40.48 -18.05 -18.74
CA LYS A 103 -41.40 -18.22 -19.88
C LYS A 103 -40.60 -18.62 -21.13
N SER A 104 -41.13 -19.57 -21.89
CA SER A 104 -40.54 -20.02 -23.16
C SER A 104 -40.49 -18.88 -24.18
N GLN A 105 -39.29 -18.57 -24.66
CA GLN A 105 -39.09 -17.65 -25.78
C GLN A 105 -39.25 -18.34 -27.14
N PHE A 106 -39.13 -19.67 -27.20
CA PHE A 106 -39.33 -20.42 -28.45
C PHE A 106 -40.81 -20.44 -28.85
N PHE A 107 -41.72 -20.55 -27.88
CA PHE A 107 -43.16 -20.69 -28.11
C PHE A 107 -43.96 -19.61 -27.35
N PRO A 108 -43.77 -18.31 -27.63
CA PRO A 108 -44.27 -17.22 -26.78
C PRO A 108 -45.80 -17.09 -26.76
N ASN A 109 -46.49 -17.61 -27.78
CA ASN A 109 -47.97 -17.68 -27.84
C ASN A 109 -48.55 -18.75 -26.90
N ASN A 110 -47.76 -19.74 -26.51
CA ASN A 110 -48.15 -20.75 -25.55
C ASN A 110 -47.62 -20.26 -24.19
N ASP A 111 -48.45 -20.20 -23.14
CA ASP A 111 -48.02 -19.78 -21.80
C ASP A 111 -47.22 -20.89 -21.08
N LEU A 112 -46.12 -21.29 -21.70
CA LEU A 112 -45.23 -22.36 -21.25
C LEU A 112 -44.08 -21.78 -20.44
N PHE A 113 -43.81 -22.43 -19.31
CA PHE A 113 -42.71 -22.07 -18.42
C PHE A 113 -41.84 -23.29 -18.19
N TYR A 114 -40.53 -23.11 -18.21
CA TYR A 114 -39.55 -24.18 -18.01
C TYR A 114 -38.67 -23.91 -16.79
N SER A 115 -38.04 -24.98 -16.28
CA SER A 115 -37.01 -24.87 -15.25
C SER A 115 -35.91 -25.91 -15.43
N TYR A 116 -34.67 -25.45 -15.56
CA TYR A 116 -33.47 -26.28 -15.38
C TYR A 116 -33.30 -26.69 -13.90
N GLY A 117 -33.71 -25.82 -12.97
CA GLY A 117 -33.58 -26.04 -11.52
C GLY A 117 -34.42 -27.21 -11.02
N THR A 118 -35.60 -27.44 -11.61
CA THR A 118 -36.41 -28.65 -11.41
C THR A 118 -35.64 -29.94 -11.66
N CYS A 119 -34.74 -29.92 -12.63
CA CYS A 119 -33.92 -31.07 -13.05
C CYS A 119 -32.54 -31.11 -12.39
N GLY A 120 -32.24 -30.18 -11.47
CA GLY A 120 -30.95 -30.07 -10.79
C GLY A 120 -29.85 -29.36 -11.60
N TYR A 121 -30.19 -28.65 -12.67
CA TYR A 121 -29.23 -27.92 -13.51
C TYR A 121 -29.34 -26.41 -13.33
N ILE A 122 -28.23 -25.70 -13.58
CA ILE A 122 -28.19 -24.25 -13.63
C ILE A 122 -28.68 -23.80 -15.01
N ASP A 123 -29.54 -22.79 -15.04
CA ASP A 123 -30.08 -22.20 -16.26
C ASP A 123 -29.06 -21.29 -16.97
N TYR A 124 -28.00 -21.88 -17.53
CA TYR A 124 -27.01 -21.15 -18.34
C TYR A 124 -27.60 -20.56 -19.63
N TYR A 125 -28.80 -20.97 -20.02
CA TYR A 125 -29.53 -20.44 -21.18
C TYR A 125 -30.01 -19.03 -20.83
N SER A 126 -30.80 -18.87 -19.76
CA SER A 126 -31.32 -17.59 -19.27
C SER A 126 -30.27 -16.68 -18.64
N LEU A 127 -29.22 -17.22 -18.00
CA LEU A 127 -28.22 -16.46 -17.22
C LEU A 127 -27.12 -15.78 -18.06
N SER A 128 -27.37 -15.41 -19.32
CA SER A 128 -26.40 -14.70 -20.17
C SER A 128 -26.57 -13.17 -20.11
N SER A 129 -25.48 -12.42 -20.24
CA SER A 129 -25.52 -10.94 -20.23
C SER A 129 -26.35 -10.36 -21.37
N ARG A 130 -26.33 -11.00 -22.55
CA ARG A 130 -27.25 -10.67 -23.66
C ARG A 130 -28.72 -10.75 -23.22
N ARG A 131 -29.10 -11.78 -22.45
CA ARG A 131 -30.46 -11.95 -21.95
C ARG A 131 -30.81 -11.09 -20.76
N ALA A 132 -29.83 -10.73 -19.93
CA ALA A 132 -30.01 -9.69 -18.94
C ALA A 132 -30.48 -8.38 -19.62
N ALA A 133 -29.84 -7.99 -20.73
CA ALA A 133 -30.27 -6.83 -21.52
C ALA A 133 -31.61 -7.04 -22.23
N GLU A 134 -31.88 -8.22 -22.82
CA GLU A 134 -33.19 -8.52 -23.43
C GLU A 134 -34.33 -8.50 -22.40
N PHE A 135 -34.11 -9.00 -21.18
CA PHE A 135 -35.04 -8.93 -20.05
C PHE A 135 -35.32 -7.49 -19.63
N LEU A 136 -34.29 -6.64 -19.53
CA LEU A 136 -34.46 -5.22 -19.19
C LEU A 136 -35.16 -4.43 -20.31
N ARG A 137 -34.91 -4.75 -21.59
CA ARG A 137 -35.67 -4.23 -22.73
C ARG A 137 -37.13 -4.68 -22.72
N ALA A 138 -37.40 -5.96 -22.43
CA ALA A 138 -38.77 -6.47 -22.29
C ALA A 138 -39.51 -5.82 -21.10
N HIS A 139 -38.81 -5.60 -19.98
CA HIS A 139 -39.33 -4.87 -18.83
C HIS A 139 -39.71 -3.44 -19.21
N THR A 140 -38.82 -2.70 -19.88
CA THR A 140 -39.09 -1.31 -20.28
C THR A 140 -40.18 -1.17 -21.35
N ASN A 141 -40.30 -2.14 -22.26
CA ASN A 141 -41.42 -2.22 -23.21
C ASN A 141 -42.77 -2.46 -22.50
N THR A 142 -42.78 -3.13 -21.35
CA THR A 142 -44.00 -3.49 -20.62
C THR A 142 -44.42 -2.43 -19.60
N TYR A 143 -43.46 -1.85 -18.88
CA TYR A 143 -43.69 -0.96 -17.73
C TYR A 143 -43.27 0.49 -17.96
N GLY A 144 -42.75 0.83 -19.15
CA GLY A 144 -42.24 2.16 -19.48
C GLY A 144 -40.75 2.31 -19.16
N LYS A 145 -40.26 3.56 -19.12
CA LYS A 145 -38.85 3.83 -18.87
C LYS A 145 -38.40 3.34 -17.49
N LEU A 146 -37.13 2.97 -17.38
CA LEU A 146 -36.51 2.62 -16.11
C LEU A 146 -36.44 3.85 -15.20
N ARG A 147 -37.08 3.82 -14.02
CA ARG A 147 -37.12 4.95 -13.10
C ARG A 147 -35.87 4.97 -12.23
N VAL A 148 -35.10 6.05 -12.33
CA VAL A 148 -33.84 6.24 -11.62
C VAL A 148 -33.99 7.40 -10.65
N ALA A 149 -33.58 7.22 -9.39
CA ALA A 149 -33.41 8.34 -8.46
C ALA A 149 -31.94 8.64 -8.19
N PHE A 150 -31.69 9.86 -7.72
CA PHE A 150 -30.41 10.31 -7.20
C PHE A 150 -30.63 10.79 -5.76
N PRO A 151 -29.68 10.58 -4.83
CA PRO A 151 -29.75 11.21 -3.51
C PRO A 151 -29.85 12.74 -3.64
N HIS A 152 -30.49 13.37 -2.67
CA HIS A 152 -30.72 14.83 -2.69
C HIS A 152 -29.45 15.68 -2.48
N VAL A 153 -28.33 15.03 -2.16
CA VAL A 153 -27.00 15.65 -2.03
C VAL A 153 -26.08 15.08 -3.11
N ASP A 154 -25.09 15.87 -3.51
CA ASP A 154 -23.98 15.39 -4.33
C ASP A 154 -23.04 14.51 -3.49
N SER A 155 -22.10 13.81 -4.13
CA SER A 155 -21.31 12.82 -3.40
C SER A 155 -20.25 13.40 -2.47
N SER A 156 -19.96 12.66 -1.40
CA SER A 156 -18.90 12.99 -0.45
C SER A 156 -17.57 13.20 -1.17
N SER A 157 -17.25 12.36 -2.17
CA SER A 157 -16.05 12.42 -3.00
C SER A 157 -16.10 13.43 -4.16
N GLY A 158 -17.25 14.08 -4.39
CA GLY A 158 -17.35 15.26 -5.26
C GLY A 158 -17.28 15.03 -6.76
N TYR A 159 -16.96 13.82 -7.22
CA TYR A 159 -16.92 13.45 -8.64
C TYR A 159 -17.77 12.21 -8.99
N THR A 160 -18.22 11.41 -8.02
CA THR A 160 -19.02 10.20 -8.30
C THR A 160 -20.49 10.49 -8.59
N LEU A 161 -21.06 11.54 -7.97
CA LEU A 161 -22.33 12.16 -8.32
C LEU A 161 -22.21 13.68 -8.12
N VAL A 162 -22.55 14.44 -9.15
CA VAL A 162 -22.39 15.90 -9.22
C VAL A 162 -23.66 16.52 -9.79
N GLY A 163 -24.12 17.66 -9.25
CA GLY A 163 -25.03 18.55 -9.96
C GLY A 163 -26.09 19.29 -9.14
N LEU A 164 -26.48 18.83 -7.95
CA LEU A 164 -27.47 19.56 -7.13
C LEU A 164 -26.86 20.67 -6.28
N THR A 165 -25.60 20.54 -5.88
CA THR A 165 -24.91 21.56 -5.08
C THR A 165 -24.15 22.49 -6.02
N PRO A 166 -24.39 23.82 -6.01
CA PRO A 166 -23.52 24.74 -6.74
C PRO A 166 -22.10 24.75 -6.14
N TYR A 167 -21.16 25.38 -6.84
CA TYR A 167 -19.90 25.81 -6.24
C TYR A 167 -20.14 26.95 -5.24
N ASP A 168 -19.14 27.26 -4.41
CA ASP A 168 -19.23 28.32 -3.39
C ASP A 168 -19.43 29.73 -4.01
N ASP A 169 -19.07 29.90 -5.27
CA ASP A 169 -19.34 31.10 -6.09
C ASP A 169 -20.76 31.14 -6.69
N GLY A 170 -21.62 30.19 -6.35
CA GLY A 170 -23.01 30.08 -6.81
C GLY A 170 -23.19 29.49 -8.21
N ARG A 171 -22.12 29.16 -8.95
CA ARG A 171 -22.25 28.54 -10.27
C ARG A 171 -22.73 27.08 -10.17
N PRO A 172 -23.63 26.62 -11.05
CA PRO A 172 -24.04 25.22 -11.08
C PRO A 172 -22.87 24.34 -11.56
N LYS A 173 -22.65 23.19 -10.89
CA LYS A 173 -21.58 22.24 -11.25
C LYS A 173 -21.83 21.49 -12.56
N VAL A 174 -23.09 21.41 -12.97
CA VAL A 174 -23.55 20.85 -14.25
C VAL A 174 -24.52 21.87 -14.83
N THR A 175 -24.29 22.28 -16.09
CA THR A 175 -25.20 23.21 -16.76
C THR A 175 -26.59 22.56 -16.88
N PRO A 176 -27.69 23.27 -16.57
CA PRO A 176 -29.02 22.67 -16.61
C PRO A 176 -29.33 22.04 -17.98
N GLY A 177 -29.79 20.79 -17.98
CA GLY A 177 -30.07 20.01 -19.19
C GLY A 177 -28.86 19.43 -19.93
N THR A 178 -27.63 19.66 -19.48
CA THR A 178 -26.41 19.09 -20.12
C THR A 178 -25.81 17.91 -19.34
N GLY A 179 -26.48 17.44 -18.29
CA GLY A 179 -26.12 16.23 -17.57
C GLY A 179 -26.53 14.95 -18.33
N VAL A 180 -26.27 13.81 -17.69
CA VAL A 180 -26.58 12.48 -18.26
C VAL A 180 -28.07 12.35 -18.57
N GLY A 181 -28.42 11.75 -19.71
CA GLY A 181 -29.81 11.69 -20.18
C GLY A 181 -30.55 13.04 -20.30
N GLY A 182 -29.84 14.18 -20.31
CA GLY A 182 -30.45 15.53 -20.29
C GLY A 182 -30.89 16.00 -18.90
N THR A 183 -30.43 15.35 -17.83
CA THR A 183 -30.67 15.77 -16.44
C THR A 183 -29.75 16.92 -16.01
N ASN A 184 -29.86 17.34 -14.75
CA ASN A 184 -28.89 18.24 -14.12
C ASN A 184 -27.80 17.46 -13.35
N ARG A 185 -27.57 16.19 -13.68
CA ARG A 185 -26.64 15.28 -12.96
C ARG A 185 -25.49 14.81 -13.84
N SER A 186 -24.34 14.59 -13.24
CA SER A 186 -23.14 14.03 -13.87
C SER A 186 -22.25 13.35 -12.82
N GLY A 187 -21.04 12.97 -13.20
CA GLY A 187 -20.07 12.25 -12.37
C GLY A 187 -19.89 10.79 -12.80
N SER A 188 -18.96 10.08 -12.16
CA SER A 188 -18.53 8.75 -12.63
C SER A 188 -19.65 7.71 -12.66
N VAL A 189 -20.51 7.67 -11.64
CA VAL A 189 -21.59 6.67 -11.57
C VAL A 189 -22.71 7.00 -12.56
N PRO A 190 -23.25 8.24 -12.63
CA PRO A 190 -24.27 8.57 -13.63
C PRO A 190 -23.78 8.43 -15.07
N VAL A 191 -22.55 8.84 -15.39
CA VAL A 191 -22.00 8.74 -16.75
C VAL A 191 -21.77 7.29 -17.16
N PHE A 192 -21.26 6.45 -16.25
CA PHE A 192 -21.13 5.01 -16.49
C PHE A 192 -22.48 4.34 -16.74
N MET A 193 -23.48 4.59 -15.87
CA MET A 193 -24.80 3.97 -15.98
C MET A 193 -25.55 4.43 -17.25
N ASP A 194 -25.46 5.72 -17.61
CA ASP A 194 -26.05 6.25 -18.84
C ASP A 194 -25.41 5.63 -20.09
N ARG A 195 -24.07 5.54 -20.15
CA ARG A 195 -23.33 4.85 -21.24
C ARG A 195 -23.72 3.37 -21.35
N LEU A 196 -23.83 2.67 -20.22
CA LEU A 196 -24.24 1.26 -20.14
C LEU A 196 -25.66 1.08 -20.71
N LEU A 197 -26.64 1.84 -20.21
CA LEU A 197 -28.03 1.73 -20.67
C LEU A 197 -28.21 2.16 -22.13
N ALA A 198 -27.52 3.21 -22.57
CA ALA A 198 -27.53 3.66 -23.95
C ALA A 198 -26.98 2.57 -24.90
N SER A 199 -25.89 1.89 -24.52
CA SER A 199 -25.33 0.80 -25.32
C SER A 199 -26.30 -0.37 -25.54
N GLU A 200 -27.16 -0.65 -24.54
CA GLU A 200 -28.18 -1.69 -24.59
C GLU A 200 -29.55 -1.17 -25.07
N ARG A 201 -29.67 0.11 -25.45
CA ARG A 201 -30.92 0.79 -25.86
C ARG A 201 -32.03 0.69 -24.80
N ILE A 202 -31.69 0.77 -23.52
CA ILE A 202 -32.62 0.73 -22.40
C ILE A 202 -32.95 2.19 -22.00
N PRO A 203 -34.20 2.68 -22.21
CA PRO A 203 -34.55 4.05 -21.86
C PRO A 203 -34.80 4.19 -20.35
N TRP A 204 -34.37 5.32 -19.78
CA TRP A 204 -34.53 5.65 -18.37
C TRP A 204 -35.06 7.08 -18.17
N GLU A 205 -35.50 7.40 -16.96
CA GLU A 205 -35.92 8.75 -16.55
C GLU A 205 -35.60 9.04 -15.07
N GLU A 206 -35.31 10.31 -14.76
CA GLU A 206 -35.10 10.76 -13.37
C GLU A 206 -36.44 10.94 -12.64
N ILE A 207 -36.60 10.23 -11.52
CA ILE A 207 -37.70 10.41 -10.57
C ILE A 207 -37.11 10.96 -9.25
N PRO A 208 -37.58 12.13 -8.77
CA PRO A 208 -37.05 12.73 -7.55
C PRO A 208 -37.49 11.95 -6.30
N VAL A 209 -36.59 11.81 -5.33
CA VAL A 209 -36.88 11.15 -4.04
C VAL A 209 -38.06 11.84 -3.32
N SER A 210 -39.04 11.04 -2.91
CA SER A 210 -40.28 11.53 -2.31
C SER A 210 -40.05 12.29 -1.00
N LYS A 211 -41.02 13.10 -0.58
CA LYS A 211 -40.98 13.73 0.75
C LYS A 211 -40.98 12.66 1.85
N ARG A 212 -41.79 11.62 1.70
CA ARG A 212 -41.90 10.50 2.65
C ARG A 212 -40.58 9.76 2.88
N SER A 213 -39.81 9.47 1.82
CA SER A 213 -38.51 8.81 1.99
C SER A 213 -37.45 9.74 2.62
N ARG A 214 -37.55 11.05 2.40
CA ARG A 214 -36.73 12.05 3.12
C ARG A 214 -37.12 12.16 4.59
N GLU A 215 -38.41 12.08 4.91
CA GLU A 215 -38.92 12.03 6.29
C GLU A 215 -38.52 10.73 7.01
N TYR A 216 -38.43 9.60 6.29
CA TYR A 216 -37.93 8.32 6.83
C TYR A 216 -36.44 8.40 7.23
N SER A 217 -35.64 9.19 6.50
CA SER A 217 -34.19 9.30 6.72
C SER A 217 -33.71 10.75 6.51
N PRO A 218 -34.03 11.67 7.45
CA PRO A 218 -33.73 13.10 7.28
C PRO A 218 -32.22 13.39 7.25
N ASN A 219 -31.43 12.57 7.96
CA ASN A 219 -29.98 12.74 8.10
C ASN A 219 -29.18 12.11 6.95
N SER A 220 -29.80 11.35 6.05
CA SER A 220 -29.10 10.67 4.96
C SER A 220 -29.96 10.58 3.69
N GLY A 221 -29.66 11.45 2.72
CA GLY A 221 -30.27 11.42 1.39
C GLY A 221 -29.97 10.14 0.61
N TYR A 222 -28.89 9.43 0.95
CA TYR A 222 -28.56 8.11 0.42
C TYR A 222 -29.52 7.05 0.94
N THR A 223 -29.70 6.93 2.25
CA THR A 223 -30.65 5.97 2.83
C THR A 223 -32.10 6.28 2.43
N ALA A 224 -32.45 7.56 2.26
CA ALA A 224 -33.73 7.96 1.66
C ALA A 224 -33.91 7.44 0.21
N CYS A 225 -32.86 7.46 -0.62
CA CYS A 225 -32.94 6.91 -1.97
C CYS A 225 -33.10 5.37 -1.95
N VAL A 226 -32.36 4.66 -1.09
CA VAL A 226 -32.52 3.20 -0.91
C VAL A 226 -33.96 2.84 -0.48
N HIS A 227 -34.56 3.64 0.41
CA HIS A 227 -35.97 3.49 0.79
C HIS A 227 -36.94 3.70 -0.39
N GLU A 228 -36.65 4.65 -1.30
CA GLU A 228 -37.46 4.88 -2.51
C GLU A 228 -37.45 3.67 -3.48
N VAL A 229 -36.32 2.94 -3.56
CA VAL A 229 -36.23 1.66 -4.30
C VAL A 229 -37.05 0.57 -3.60
N ALA A 230 -36.94 0.48 -2.28
CA ALA A 230 -37.63 -0.52 -1.45
C ALA A 230 -39.16 -0.44 -1.57
N ILE A 231 -39.73 0.77 -1.59
CA ILE A 231 -41.18 0.98 -1.76
C ILE A 231 -41.67 0.85 -3.21
N GLY A 232 -40.77 0.66 -4.18
CA GLY A 232 -41.14 0.43 -5.59
C GLY A 232 -41.47 1.70 -6.39
N ASN A 233 -41.21 2.89 -5.86
CA ASN A 233 -41.39 4.15 -6.57
C ASN A 233 -40.34 4.36 -7.66
N VAL A 234 -39.12 3.88 -7.43
CA VAL A 234 -38.02 3.85 -8.43
C VAL A 234 -37.41 2.46 -8.54
N ASP A 235 -36.80 2.18 -9.69
CA ASP A 235 -36.25 0.88 -10.03
C ASP A 235 -34.78 0.74 -9.56
N MET A 236 -34.05 1.85 -9.44
CA MET A 236 -32.71 1.94 -8.84
C MET A 236 -32.34 3.37 -8.42
N CYS A 237 -31.24 3.53 -7.67
CA CYS A 237 -30.59 4.82 -7.46
C CYS A 237 -29.14 4.86 -7.96
N TRP A 238 -28.71 6.00 -8.51
CA TRP A 238 -27.34 6.20 -9.01
C TRP A 238 -26.53 7.14 -8.11
N ALA A 239 -25.58 6.57 -7.37
CA ALA A 239 -24.54 7.25 -6.58
C ALA A 239 -23.55 6.19 -6.07
N ASN A 240 -22.56 6.61 -5.28
CA ASN A 240 -21.71 5.71 -4.48
C ASN A 240 -22.45 5.24 -3.21
N PHE A 241 -23.14 4.10 -3.26
CA PHE A 241 -23.79 3.53 -2.06
C PHE A 241 -22.92 2.46 -1.39
N TRP A 242 -22.52 2.74 -0.15
CA TRP A 242 -22.03 1.71 0.77
C TRP A 242 -23.21 0.82 1.21
N PRO A 243 -23.16 -0.50 0.94
CA PRO A 243 -24.27 -1.42 1.20
C PRO A 243 -24.20 -1.95 2.64
N THR A 244 -24.42 -1.05 3.59
CA THR A 244 -24.48 -1.36 5.04
C THR A 244 -25.62 -2.32 5.36
N ALA A 245 -25.53 -3.04 6.49
CA ALA A 245 -26.57 -3.98 6.91
C ALA A 245 -27.97 -3.36 6.92
N ALA A 246 -28.11 -2.15 7.49
CA ALA A 246 -29.37 -1.40 7.51
C ALA A 246 -29.92 -1.08 6.11
N ARG A 247 -29.06 -0.79 5.12
CA ARG A 247 -29.48 -0.54 3.74
C ARG A 247 -29.81 -1.84 2.99
N ARG A 248 -29.07 -2.93 3.22
CA ARG A 248 -29.33 -4.26 2.64
C ARG A 248 -30.65 -4.88 3.10
N LEU A 249 -31.16 -4.50 4.27
CA LEU A 249 -32.51 -4.87 4.72
C LEU A 249 -33.63 -4.17 3.94
N LEU A 250 -33.35 -3.04 3.28
CA LEU A 250 -34.33 -2.28 2.50
C LEU A 250 -34.36 -2.69 1.03
N SER A 251 -33.20 -2.90 0.40
CA SER A 251 -33.10 -3.21 -1.02
C SER A 251 -31.94 -4.17 -1.34
N SER A 252 -32.08 -4.90 -2.44
CA SER A 252 -30.96 -5.54 -3.12
C SER A 252 -30.00 -4.49 -3.69
N PHE A 253 -28.74 -4.89 -3.87
CA PHE A 253 -27.65 -4.07 -4.41
C PHE A 253 -27.00 -4.77 -5.60
N SER A 254 -26.34 -3.99 -6.45
CA SER A 254 -25.52 -4.48 -7.56
C SER A 254 -24.27 -5.25 -7.11
N GLY A 255 -23.57 -5.81 -8.10
CA GLY A 255 -22.13 -6.05 -8.00
C GLY A 255 -21.34 -4.75 -7.73
N ALA A 256 -20.05 -4.90 -7.39
CA ALA A 256 -19.25 -3.77 -6.90
C ALA A 256 -18.67 -2.96 -8.08
N LEU A 257 -19.03 -1.68 -8.15
CA LEU A 257 -18.47 -0.76 -9.16
C LEU A 257 -16.98 -0.51 -8.91
N TYR A 258 -16.62 -0.35 -7.63
CA TYR A 258 -15.26 -0.19 -7.14
C TYR A 258 -15.26 -0.35 -5.60
N TYR A 259 -14.08 -0.28 -4.99
CA TYR A 259 -13.92 -0.34 -3.53
C TYR A 259 -13.38 1.00 -3.00
N ASP A 260 -13.99 1.53 -1.94
CA ASP A 260 -13.40 2.61 -1.14
C ASP A 260 -12.44 1.99 -0.13
N HIS A 261 -11.17 2.40 -0.23
CA HIS A 261 -10.15 2.12 0.77
C HIS A 261 -10.23 3.20 1.86
N PHE A 262 -10.54 2.82 3.09
CA PHE A 262 -10.49 3.75 4.22
C PHE A 262 -9.07 3.85 4.75
N ILE A 263 -8.60 5.08 4.93
CA ILE A 263 -7.26 5.41 5.42
C ILE A 263 -7.38 6.26 6.68
N ALA A 264 -6.36 6.17 7.54
CA ALA A 264 -6.22 7.08 8.67
C ALA A 264 -5.42 8.31 8.24
N VAL A 265 -5.89 9.50 8.60
CA VAL A 265 -5.24 10.78 8.30
C VAL A 265 -5.02 11.54 9.60
N THR A 266 -3.85 12.13 9.80
CA THR A 266 -3.49 12.84 11.04
C THR A 266 -2.72 14.12 10.74
N LEU A 267 -2.67 15.03 11.72
CA LEU A 267 -1.89 16.27 11.63
C LEU A 267 -0.39 15.99 11.55
N ILE A 268 0.30 16.81 10.77
CA ILE A 268 1.75 16.84 10.68
C ILE A 268 2.29 17.62 11.88
N THR A 269 2.75 16.91 12.91
CA THR A 269 3.41 17.50 14.07
C THR A 269 4.86 17.83 13.73
N SER A 270 5.12 19.09 13.37
CA SER A 270 6.45 19.68 13.28
C SER A 270 7.04 19.92 14.67
N GLY A 271 7.33 18.83 15.39
CA GLY A 271 8.01 18.88 16.68
C GLY A 271 9.37 19.57 16.54
N THR A 272 9.53 20.72 17.20
CA THR A 272 10.84 21.33 17.42
C THR A 272 11.62 20.43 18.35
N SER A 273 12.38 19.49 17.77
CA SER A 273 13.26 18.59 18.52
C SER A 273 14.13 19.39 19.48
N GLY A 274 14.05 19.11 20.77
CA GLY A 274 14.90 19.74 21.76
C GLY A 274 16.36 19.43 21.47
N PHE A 275 17.28 20.28 21.95
CA PHE A 275 18.72 20.04 21.80
C PHE A 275 19.12 18.63 22.27
N TRP A 276 18.50 18.15 23.35
CA TRP A 276 18.72 16.80 23.88
C TRP A 276 18.16 15.68 22.99
N ASP A 277 17.03 15.89 22.33
CA ASP A 277 16.47 14.92 21.38
C ASP A 277 17.45 14.73 20.22
N SER A 278 17.88 15.84 19.61
CA SER A 278 18.90 15.85 18.55
C SER A 278 20.25 15.28 19.01
N LEU A 279 20.63 15.46 20.29
CA LEU A 279 21.82 14.85 20.86
C LEU A 279 21.71 13.31 20.97
N SER A 280 20.51 12.80 21.23
CA SER A 280 20.25 11.36 21.40
C SER A 280 20.03 10.61 20.08
N LYS A 281 19.58 11.29 19.01
CA LYS A 281 19.25 10.69 17.70
C LYS A 281 20.31 9.70 17.19
N PRO A 282 21.63 10.00 17.17
CA PRO A 282 22.64 9.05 16.69
C PRO A 282 22.74 7.75 17.50
N PHE A 283 22.38 7.77 18.79
CA PHE A 283 22.48 6.60 19.66
C PHE A 283 21.22 5.74 19.66
N SER A 284 20.10 6.28 19.14
CA SER A 284 18.79 5.61 19.06
C SER A 284 18.71 4.27 18.30
N PRO A 285 19.57 3.94 17.29
CA PRO A 285 19.46 2.66 16.57
C PRO A 285 19.67 1.42 17.46
N PHE A 286 20.33 1.57 18.61
CA PHE A 286 20.56 0.49 19.58
C PHE A 286 20.07 0.90 20.97
N SER A 287 19.44 -0.05 21.68
CA SER A 287 19.08 0.16 23.08
C SER A 287 20.33 0.33 23.96
N VAL A 288 20.19 1.02 25.09
CA VAL A 288 21.28 1.19 26.08
C VAL A 288 21.84 -0.16 26.55
N GLY A 289 20.98 -1.19 26.67
CA GLY A 289 21.40 -2.56 26.99
C GLY A 289 22.26 -3.21 25.89
N LEU A 290 21.94 -2.97 24.61
CA LEU A 290 22.75 -3.46 23.50
C LEU A 290 24.10 -2.74 23.41
N TRP A 291 24.14 -1.42 23.63
CA TRP A 291 25.41 -0.68 23.78
C TRP A 291 26.28 -1.23 24.90
N ALA A 292 25.70 -1.46 26.09
CA ALA A 292 26.41 -2.06 27.22
C ALA A 292 26.95 -3.47 26.89
N LEU A 293 26.18 -4.29 26.17
CA LEU A 293 26.61 -5.61 25.71
C LEU A 293 27.76 -5.53 24.69
N ILE A 294 27.68 -4.63 23.71
CA ILE A 294 28.76 -4.41 22.73
C ILE A 294 30.05 -4.01 23.45
N PHE A 295 30.02 -2.98 24.31
CA PHE A 295 31.21 -2.56 25.06
C PHE A 295 31.72 -3.66 26.01
N GLY A 296 30.83 -4.42 26.64
CA GLY A 296 31.17 -5.57 27.49
C GLY A 296 31.90 -6.67 26.71
N VAL A 297 31.41 -7.05 25.52
CA VAL A 297 32.04 -8.09 24.69
C VAL A 297 33.40 -7.64 24.15
N PHE A 298 33.50 -6.44 23.58
CA PHE A 298 34.79 -5.93 23.06
C PHE A 298 35.81 -5.67 24.19
N GLY A 299 35.37 -5.22 25.36
CA GLY A 299 36.21 -5.11 26.56
C GLY A 299 36.69 -6.46 27.07
N PHE A 300 35.80 -7.47 27.13
CA PHE A 300 36.15 -8.84 27.51
C PHE A 300 37.17 -9.46 26.54
N VAL A 301 37.00 -9.28 25.23
CA VAL A 301 37.98 -9.70 24.22
C VAL A 301 39.34 -9.05 24.46
N GLY A 302 39.38 -7.74 24.76
CA GLY A 302 40.61 -7.02 25.11
C GLY A 302 41.32 -7.62 26.34
N LEU A 303 40.56 -7.93 27.40
CA LEU A 303 41.08 -8.60 28.60
C LEU A 303 41.60 -10.02 28.29
N VAL A 304 40.87 -10.82 27.51
CA VAL A 304 41.27 -12.21 27.17
C VAL A 304 42.53 -12.26 26.30
N LEU A 305 42.68 -11.32 25.36
CA LEU A 305 43.90 -11.22 24.55
C LEU A 305 45.11 -10.88 25.41
N MET A 306 45.01 -9.88 26.29
CA MET A 306 46.11 -9.51 27.19
C MET A 306 46.42 -10.62 28.21
N ALA A 307 45.41 -11.29 28.77
CA ALA A 307 45.61 -12.40 29.71
C ALA A 307 46.36 -13.60 29.10
N LYS A 308 46.33 -13.76 27.77
CA LYS A 308 47.16 -14.77 27.05
C LYS A 308 48.57 -14.27 26.75
N GLU A 309 48.76 -12.97 26.57
CA GLU A 309 50.04 -12.39 26.16
C GLU A 309 50.96 -12.03 27.34
N GLU A 310 50.40 -11.69 28.51
CA GLU A 310 51.22 -11.46 29.72
C GLU A 310 51.83 -12.78 30.27
N VAL A 311 51.31 -13.95 29.85
CA VAL A 311 51.82 -15.27 30.25
C VAL A 311 53.10 -15.67 29.49
N ASP A 312 53.30 -15.18 28.26
CA ASP A 312 54.47 -15.50 27.42
C ASP A 312 55.67 -14.56 27.65
N VAL A 313 55.55 -13.53 28.49
CA VAL A 313 56.69 -12.67 28.93
C VAL A 313 57.26 -13.20 30.26
N GLY A 314 57.39 -14.53 30.34
CA GLY A 314 57.64 -15.29 31.57
C GLY A 314 59.09 -15.69 31.85
N ASP A 315 60.06 -15.34 30.99
CA ASP A 315 61.47 -15.65 31.22
C ASP A 315 62.10 -14.66 32.23
N GLY A 316 62.05 -15.03 33.51
CA GLY A 316 63.11 -14.70 34.46
C GLY A 316 63.07 -13.33 35.15
N ALA A 317 61.92 -12.88 35.66
CA ALA A 317 61.89 -11.75 36.60
C ALA A 317 61.04 -12.03 37.87
N THR A 318 61.67 -11.84 39.03
CA THR A 318 61.16 -12.06 40.39
C THR A 318 59.74 -11.57 40.66
N LYS A 319 58.98 -12.37 41.42
CA LYS A 319 57.58 -12.17 41.86
C LYS A 319 57.41 -10.98 42.83
N ARG A 320 57.58 -9.75 42.34
CA ARG A 320 57.38 -8.51 43.12
C ARG A 320 55.89 -8.30 43.41
N ARG A 321 55.55 -7.95 44.65
CA ARG A 321 54.17 -7.72 45.11
C ARG A 321 53.66 -6.40 44.51
N ARG A 322 53.04 -6.45 43.33
CA ARG A 322 52.52 -5.27 42.60
C ARG A 322 51.58 -4.46 43.50
N THR A 323 51.78 -3.14 43.55
CA THR A 323 50.90 -2.24 44.32
C THR A 323 49.61 -1.93 43.56
N MET A 324 48.57 -1.47 44.26
CA MET A 324 47.25 -1.17 43.63
C MET A 324 47.38 -0.22 42.43
N PHE A 325 48.30 0.74 42.48
CA PHE A 325 48.59 1.68 41.38
C PHE A 325 49.23 1.03 40.14
N GLU A 326 49.92 -0.11 40.27
CA GLU A 326 50.43 -0.89 39.12
C GLU A 326 49.37 -1.81 38.51
N LEU A 327 48.30 -2.13 39.25
CA LEU A 327 47.19 -2.96 38.78
C LEU A 327 46.16 -2.20 37.93
N VAL A 328 46.03 -0.87 38.12
CA VAL A 328 45.09 -0.04 37.34
C VAL A 328 45.46 -0.01 35.84
N PRO A 329 46.70 0.28 35.42
CA PRO A 329 47.09 0.20 34.00
C PRO A 329 46.86 -1.19 33.40
N LEU A 330 47.07 -2.24 34.21
CA LEU A 330 46.93 -3.64 33.81
C LEU A 330 45.51 -4.01 33.35
N VAL A 331 44.47 -3.38 33.89
CA VAL A 331 43.07 -3.68 33.54
C VAL A 331 42.49 -2.65 32.57
N PHE A 332 42.82 -1.37 32.72
CA PHE A 332 42.28 -0.31 31.87
C PHE A 332 42.90 -0.27 30.46
N ILE A 333 44.20 -0.56 30.31
CA ILE A 333 44.84 -0.57 28.98
C ILE A 333 44.26 -1.68 28.07
N PRO A 334 44.06 -2.94 28.53
CA PRO A 334 43.44 -3.97 27.70
C PRO A 334 41.97 -3.71 27.38
N LEU A 335 41.19 -3.19 28.33
CA LEU A 335 39.81 -2.75 28.08
C LEU A 335 39.76 -1.68 26.99
N PHE A 336 40.60 -0.65 27.10
CA PHE A 336 40.68 0.42 26.10
C PHE A 336 41.16 -0.08 24.73
N LYS A 337 42.17 -0.95 24.69
CA LYS A 337 42.62 -1.62 23.45
C LYS A 337 41.51 -2.48 22.83
N GLY A 338 40.72 -3.20 23.63
CA GLY A 338 39.55 -3.97 23.18
C GLY A 338 38.47 -3.09 22.57
N MET A 339 38.12 -1.98 23.24
CA MET A 339 37.19 -0.98 22.69
C MET A 339 37.71 -0.32 21.41
N HIS A 340 39.02 -0.08 21.31
CA HIS A 340 39.65 0.48 20.12
C HIS A 340 39.50 -0.44 18.89
N VAL A 341 39.36 -1.77 19.06
CA VAL A 341 39.10 -2.70 17.95
C VAL A 341 37.77 -2.42 17.25
N LEU A 342 36.73 -1.98 17.99
CA LEU A 342 35.45 -1.60 17.40
C LEU A 342 35.64 -0.46 16.38
N ASN A 343 36.51 0.51 16.68
CA ASN A 343 36.83 1.62 15.80
C ASN A 343 37.77 1.21 14.65
N THR A 344 38.96 0.68 14.94
CA THR A 344 40.01 0.49 13.92
C THR A 344 40.06 -0.89 13.27
N GLY A 345 39.38 -1.90 13.81
CA GLY A 345 39.42 -3.28 13.32
C GLY A 345 40.74 -4.03 13.61
N GLU A 346 41.68 -3.40 14.33
CA GLU A 346 43.01 -3.93 14.63
C GLU A 346 43.43 -3.55 16.06
N VAL A 347 44.04 -4.49 16.79
CA VAL A 347 44.73 -4.22 18.07
C VAL A 347 46.16 -3.75 17.77
N LYS A 348 46.37 -2.43 17.65
CA LYS A 348 47.72 -1.88 17.45
C LYS A 348 48.65 -2.19 18.63
N GLY A 349 49.89 -2.59 18.33
CA GLY A 349 50.92 -2.86 19.32
C GLY A 349 50.77 -4.21 20.04
N VAL A 350 50.19 -5.21 19.37
CA VAL A 350 50.09 -6.60 19.82
C VAL A 350 50.55 -7.51 18.68
N TYR A 351 51.67 -8.20 18.88
CA TYR A 351 52.19 -9.19 17.92
C TYR A 351 51.63 -10.57 18.27
N VAL A 352 50.68 -11.05 17.46
CA VAL A 352 50.06 -12.36 17.64
C VAL A 352 51.08 -13.48 17.45
N LYS A 353 51.63 -13.99 18.56
CA LYS A 353 52.51 -15.17 18.55
C LYS A 353 51.75 -16.51 18.63
N SER A 354 50.51 -16.49 19.14
CA SER A 354 49.72 -17.72 19.35
C SER A 354 49.06 -18.20 18.05
N SER A 355 49.16 -19.51 17.77
CA SER A 355 48.54 -20.17 16.62
C SER A 355 47.01 -20.11 16.57
N GLY A 356 46.34 -19.72 17.67
CA GLY A 356 44.89 -19.45 17.71
C GLY A 356 44.50 -17.98 17.54
N GLY A 357 45.46 -17.05 17.57
CA GLY A 357 45.15 -15.61 17.60
C GLY A 357 44.70 -15.03 16.26
N TRP A 358 45.10 -15.62 15.13
CA TRP A 358 44.59 -15.21 13.81
C TRP A 358 43.08 -15.46 13.70
N LEU A 359 42.57 -16.55 14.29
CA LEU A 359 41.16 -16.89 14.29
C LEU A 359 40.36 -15.93 15.20
N SER A 360 40.91 -15.54 16.35
CA SER A 360 40.25 -14.53 17.20
C SER A 360 40.23 -13.16 16.53
N GLN A 361 41.30 -12.72 15.86
CA GLN A 361 41.29 -11.49 15.07
C GLN A 361 40.26 -11.54 13.92
N PHE A 362 40.19 -12.65 13.19
CA PHE A 362 39.19 -12.85 12.14
C PHE A 362 37.76 -12.76 12.66
N LEU A 363 37.44 -13.47 13.75
CA LEU A 363 36.09 -13.48 14.32
C LEU A 363 35.69 -12.11 14.90
N VAL A 364 36.62 -11.38 15.51
CA VAL A 364 36.38 -10.02 16.02
C VAL A 364 36.19 -9.02 14.87
N GLY A 365 36.99 -9.12 13.80
CA GLY A 365 36.82 -8.31 12.59
C GLY A 365 35.52 -8.58 11.83
N PHE A 366 35.08 -9.84 11.78
CA PHE A 366 33.78 -10.25 11.24
C PHE A 366 32.63 -9.70 12.09
N THR A 367 32.70 -9.87 13.42
CA THR A 367 31.69 -9.35 14.37
C THR A 367 31.56 -7.84 14.28
N ARG A 368 32.68 -7.10 14.20
CA ARG A 368 32.70 -5.65 13.94
C ARG A 368 31.97 -5.29 12.65
N SER A 369 32.24 -6.01 11.56
CA SER A 369 31.61 -5.75 10.26
C SER A 369 30.09 -5.94 10.33
N ILE A 370 29.60 -6.95 11.05
CA ILE A 370 28.17 -7.14 11.32
C ILE A 370 27.60 -5.98 12.15
N VAL A 371 28.23 -5.62 13.27
CA VAL A 371 27.73 -4.54 14.15
C VAL A 371 27.63 -3.21 13.38
N ILE A 372 28.62 -2.87 12.55
CA ILE A 372 28.59 -1.65 11.73
C ILE A 372 27.48 -1.74 10.66
N ALA A 373 27.34 -2.87 9.96
CA ALA A 373 26.30 -3.04 8.92
C ALA A 373 24.87 -3.02 9.49
N VAL A 374 24.65 -3.62 10.66
CA VAL A 374 23.36 -3.56 11.36
C VAL A 374 23.09 -2.14 11.86
N TYR A 375 24.09 -1.46 12.43
CA TYR A 375 23.95 -0.08 12.87
C TYR A 375 23.58 0.85 11.70
N THR A 376 24.28 0.78 10.57
CA THR A 376 23.96 1.64 9.41
C THR A 376 22.59 1.31 8.82
N SER A 377 22.23 0.03 8.71
CA SER A 377 20.91 -0.37 8.24
C SER A 377 19.78 0.14 9.15
N LEU A 378 19.89 -0.01 10.47
CA LEU A 378 18.90 0.49 11.44
C LEU A 378 18.87 2.03 11.51
N THR A 379 20.01 2.69 11.35
CA THR A 379 20.07 4.17 11.25
C THR A 379 19.31 4.65 10.02
N VAL A 380 19.53 4.03 8.84
CA VAL A 380 18.77 4.37 7.62
C VAL A 380 17.28 4.11 7.81
N SER A 381 16.90 2.96 8.39
CA SER A 381 15.49 2.65 8.67
C SER A 381 14.84 3.64 9.64
N SER A 382 15.52 4.04 10.72
CA SER A 382 14.98 5.00 11.70
C SER A 382 14.86 6.42 11.14
N LEU A 383 15.81 6.86 10.31
CA LEU A 383 15.76 8.15 9.62
C LEU A 383 14.62 8.22 8.60
N LEU A 384 14.33 7.12 7.90
CA LEU A 384 13.16 7.04 7.02
C LEU A 384 11.84 7.08 7.82
N VAL A 385 11.84 6.53 9.04
CA VAL A 385 10.66 6.42 9.93
C VAL A 385 10.48 7.63 10.85
N GLU A 386 11.14 8.78 10.62
CA GLU A 386 10.84 10.05 11.32
C GLU A 386 9.48 10.63 10.87
N GLY A 387 8.40 9.92 11.21
CA GLY A 387 7.02 10.35 11.07
C GLY A 387 6.77 11.62 11.87
N ARG A 388 6.66 12.74 11.18
CA ARG A 388 6.21 14.02 11.72
C ARG A 388 4.71 13.98 12.03
N THR A 389 4.21 12.99 12.75
CA THR A 389 2.77 12.73 12.92
C THR A 389 2.43 12.44 14.37
N ALA A 390 1.26 12.89 14.83
CA ALA A 390 0.79 12.65 16.19
C ALA A 390 0.62 11.14 16.49
N ILE A 391 0.23 10.39 15.46
CA ILE A 391 -0.02 8.95 15.47
C ILE A 391 0.75 8.33 14.28
N THR A 392 1.31 7.13 14.43
CA THR A 392 2.02 6.42 13.34
C THR A 392 1.26 5.22 12.79
N SER A 393 0.39 4.60 13.60
CA SER A 393 -0.51 3.51 13.20
C SER A 393 -1.79 3.53 14.03
N ILE A 394 -2.81 2.75 13.65
CA ILE A 394 -4.03 2.62 14.48
C ILE A 394 -3.71 2.03 15.85
N ASP A 395 -2.85 1.01 15.94
CA ASP A 395 -2.45 0.42 17.22
C ASP A 395 -1.69 1.41 18.12
N ASP A 396 -0.85 2.26 17.54
CA ASP A 396 -0.21 3.39 18.24
C ASP A 396 -1.29 4.36 18.77
N GLY A 397 -2.28 4.72 17.96
CA GLY A 397 -3.43 5.53 18.37
C GLY A 397 -4.25 4.90 19.51
N ILE A 398 -4.54 3.59 19.45
CA ILE A 398 -5.22 2.85 20.51
C ILE A 398 -4.38 2.87 21.80
N SER A 399 -3.07 2.63 21.70
CA SER A 399 -2.16 2.63 22.86
C SER A 399 -2.06 3.99 23.54
N LYS A 400 -2.08 5.08 22.76
CA LYS A 400 -2.09 6.48 23.20
C LYS A 400 -3.47 6.96 23.66
N ARG A 401 -4.54 6.17 23.47
CA ARG A 401 -5.95 6.56 23.64
C ARG A 401 -6.32 7.80 22.82
N ALA A 402 -5.80 7.89 21.61
CA ALA A 402 -6.12 8.97 20.68
C ALA A 402 -7.56 8.84 20.15
N THR A 403 -8.18 9.99 19.92
CA THR A 403 -9.53 10.16 19.40
C THR A 403 -9.54 10.20 17.87
N PHE A 404 -10.52 9.53 17.28
CA PHE A 404 -10.67 9.38 15.84
C PHE A 404 -12.02 9.94 15.36
N CYS A 405 -11.98 10.90 14.43
CA CYS A 405 -13.17 11.37 13.73
C CYS A 405 -13.57 10.31 12.68
N VAL A 406 -14.83 9.89 12.70
CA VAL A 406 -15.36 8.80 11.86
C VAL A 406 -16.72 9.17 11.29
N ASN A 407 -17.00 8.75 10.06
CA ASN A 407 -18.36 8.78 9.56
C ASN A 407 -19.23 7.70 10.22
N SER A 408 -20.39 8.10 10.73
CA SER A 408 -21.33 7.24 11.46
C SER A 408 -21.80 5.99 10.70
N ASP A 409 -21.91 6.03 9.36
CA ASP A 409 -22.32 4.85 8.56
C ASP A 409 -21.26 3.73 8.57
N VAL A 410 -19.99 4.06 8.82
CA VAL A 410 -18.85 3.14 8.76
C VAL A 410 -18.35 2.72 10.15
N ARG A 411 -18.73 3.45 11.21
CA ARG A 411 -18.32 3.18 12.60
C ARG A 411 -18.48 1.71 13.00
N ALA A 412 -19.62 1.09 12.68
CA ALA A 412 -19.86 -0.32 13.03
C ALA A 412 -18.82 -1.29 12.43
N LEU A 413 -18.43 -1.06 11.17
CA LEU A 413 -17.44 -1.87 10.47
C LEU A 413 -16.03 -1.69 11.06
N VAL A 414 -15.65 -0.46 11.40
CA VAL A 414 -14.35 -0.20 12.02
C VAL A 414 -14.28 -0.74 13.46
N VAL A 415 -15.37 -0.65 14.23
CA VAL A 415 -15.45 -1.24 15.58
C VAL A 415 -15.33 -2.77 15.56
N GLU A 416 -15.91 -3.44 14.55
CA GLU A 416 -15.80 -4.90 14.39
C GLU A 416 -14.33 -5.32 14.18
N GLN A 417 -13.59 -4.58 13.35
CA GLN A 417 -12.19 -4.86 13.06
C GLN A 417 -11.22 -4.38 14.16
N PHE A 418 -11.53 -3.26 14.83
CA PHE A 418 -10.72 -2.65 15.88
C PHE A 418 -11.57 -2.30 17.12
N PRO A 419 -11.94 -3.29 17.97
CA PRO A 419 -12.81 -3.08 19.13
C PRO A 419 -12.27 -2.04 20.14
N GLY A 420 -10.93 -1.88 20.21
CA GLY A 420 -10.28 -0.89 21.07
C GLY A 420 -10.62 0.57 20.74
N LEU A 421 -11.10 0.85 19.52
CA LEU A 421 -11.49 2.20 19.10
C LEU A 421 -12.94 2.57 19.48
N ALA A 422 -13.77 1.63 19.96
CA ALA A 422 -15.21 1.84 20.13
C ALA A 422 -15.60 3.06 20.99
N ASN A 423 -14.77 3.37 21.99
CA ASN A 423 -14.93 4.49 22.94
C ASN A 423 -14.07 5.71 22.59
N LEU A 424 -13.32 5.66 21.48
CA LEU A 424 -12.40 6.71 21.02
C LEU A 424 -12.93 7.43 19.76
N PHE A 425 -14.08 7.04 19.24
CA PHE A 425 -14.69 7.66 18.08
C PHE A 425 -15.50 8.92 18.41
N VAL A 426 -15.32 9.94 17.56
CA VAL A 426 -16.20 11.10 17.46
C VAL A 426 -16.97 10.98 16.14
N ASP A 427 -18.28 10.82 16.24
CA ASP A 427 -19.15 10.71 15.06
C ASP A 427 -19.28 12.07 14.36
N LYS A 428 -18.98 12.10 13.05
CA LYS A 428 -19.09 13.29 12.19
C LYS A 428 -19.86 12.97 10.89
N SER A 429 -20.40 14.00 10.24
CA SER A 429 -20.93 13.83 8.88
C SER A 429 -19.77 13.60 7.89
N ASN A 430 -20.06 13.07 6.69
CA ASN A 430 -19.02 12.77 5.70
C ASN A 430 -18.19 13.98 5.25
N LEU A 431 -18.70 15.21 5.41
CA LEU A 431 -17.99 16.43 5.02
C LEU A 431 -17.10 16.96 6.16
N ASP A 432 -17.49 16.73 7.41
CA ASP A 432 -16.87 17.38 8.59
C ASP A 432 -15.76 16.52 9.24
N VAL A 433 -15.50 15.31 8.73
CA VAL A 433 -14.56 14.35 9.36
C VAL A 433 -13.12 14.89 9.39
N LEU A 434 -12.68 15.57 8.32
CA LEU A 434 -11.34 16.15 8.22
C LEU A 434 -11.27 17.50 8.95
N GLU A 435 -12.31 18.31 8.85
CA GLU A 435 -12.42 19.59 9.55
C GLU A 435 -12.33 19.41 11.06
N GLY A 436 -12.97 18.38 11.64
CA GLY A 436 -12.88 18.07 13.06
C GLY A 436 -11.46 17.76 13.56
N VAL A 437 -10.54 17.34 12.68
CA VAL A 437 -9.12 17.18 13.02
C VAL A 437 -8.38 18.52 12.98
N LEU A 438 -8.66 19.39 12.00
CA LEU A 438 -8.11 20.75 11.95
C LEU A 438 -8.57 21.60 13.16
N LEU A 439 -9.82 21.44 13.58
CA LEU A 439 -10.39 22.08 14.78
C LEU A 439 -9.90 21.47 16.10
N GLY A 440 -9.12 20.38 16.06
CA GLY A 440 -8.55 19.72 17.24
C GLY A 440 -9.56 18.92 18.08
N GLU A 441 -10.75 18.62 17.55
CA GLU A 441 -11.72 17.73 18.21
C GLU A 441 -11.27 16.26 18.18
N CYS A 442 -10.43 15.91 17.21
CA CYS A 442 -9.87 14.58 16.97
C CYS A 442 -8.37 14.65 16.68
N GLN A 443 -7.58 13.64 17.07
CA GLN A 443 -6.15 13.57 16.67
C GLN A 443 -5.95 12.93 15.28
N ALA A 444 -6.92 12.15 14.80
CA ALA A 444 -6.94 11.59 13.45
C ALA A 444 -8.37 11.47 12.90
N ALA A 445 -8.48 11.33 11.59
CA ALA A 445 -9.71 11.05 10.85
C ALA A 445 -9.59 9.70 10.16
N LEU A 446 -10.69 8.96 10.08
CA LEU A 446 -10.84 7.81 9.19
C LEU A 446 -11.76 8.19 8.03
N VAL A 447 -11.21 8.27 6.82
CA VAL A 447 -11.91 8.72 5.61
C VAL A 447 -11.62 7.78 4.45
N SER A 448 -12.48 7.77 3.42
CA SER A 448 -12.12 7.08 2.19
C SER A 448 -10.97 7.82 1.47
N GLU A 449 -10.14 7.08 0.76
CA GLU A 449 -9.08 7.63 -0.09
C GLU A 449 -9.64 8.64 -1.12
N ASN A 450 -10.88 8.43 -1.57
CA ASN A 450 -11.55 9.33 -2.53
C ASN A 450 -12.06 10.63 -1.88
N ASP A 451 -12.49 10.60 -0.62
CA ASP A 451 -12.83 11.81 0.15
C ASP A 451 -11.55 12.59 0.53
N TRP A 452 -10.47 11.88 0.91
CA TRP A 452 -9.14 12.47 1.13
C TRP A 452 -8.58 13.14 -0.13
N PHE A 453 -8.70 12.46 -1.28
CA PHE A 453 -8.34 13.01 -2.59
C PHE A 453 -9.13 14.28 -2.91
N LYS A 454 -10.46 14.28 -2.67
CA LYS A 454 -11.30 15.48 -2.85
C LYS A 454 -10.89 16.63 -1.94
N ALA A 455 -10.61 16.36 -0.66
CA ALA A 455 -10.22 17.41 0.29
C ALA A 455 -8.89 18.10 -0.08
N ARG A 456 -8.05 17.46 -0.90
CA ARG A 456 -6.78 18.00 -1.42
C ARG A 456 -6.84 18.41 -2.89
N ALA A 457 -8.04 18.34 -3.46
CA ALA A 457 -8.42 18.91 -4.74
C ALA A 457 -8.96 20.35 -4.55
N PHE A 458 -9.24 21.05 -5.64
CA PHE A 458 -9.80 22.41 -5.63
C PHE A 458 -9.01 23.48 -4.83
N GLY A 459 -7.71 23.31 -4.63
CA GLY A 459 -6.85 24.36 -4.06
C GLY A 459 -6.98 24.58 -2.55
N ALA A 460 -7.56 23.64 -1.81
CA ALA A 460 -7.57 23.65 -0.34
C ALA A 460 -6.18 23.28 0.22
N THR A 461 -5.22 24.21 0.12
CA THR A 461 -3.81 24.01 0.52
C THR A 461 -3.63 23.65 2.00
N GLU A 462 -4.59 24.04 2.85
CA GLU A 462 -4.59 23.76 4.29
C GLU A 462 -4.44 22.25 4.58
N TYR A 463 -5.24 21.40 3.94
CA TYR A 463 -5.14 19.94 4.09
C TYR A 463 -3.83 19.36 3.55
N CYS A 464 -3.18 20.06 2.63
CA CYS A 464 -2.00 19.58 1.93
C CYS A 464 -0.70 19.76 2.73
N ASP A 465 -0.62 20.83 3.52
CA ASP A 465 0.54 21.14 4.36
C ASP A 465 0.33 20.75 5.84
N ALA A 466 -0.92 20.70 6.32
CA ALA A 466 -1.24 20.41 7.72
C ALA A 466 -1.45 18.91 8.03
N MET A 467 -1.82 18.08 7.04
CA MET A 467 -2.26 16.70 7.28
C MET A 467 -1.55 15.70 6.36
N THR A 468 -1.40 14.46 6.83
CA THR A 468 -0.86 13.36 6.04
C THR A 468 -1.63 12.06 6.29
N ALA A 469 -1.69 11.22 5.26
CA ALA A 469 -2.24 9.88 5.35
C ALA A 469 -1.21 8.92 5.98
N LEU A 470 -1.68 8.08 6.90
CA LEU A 470 -0.90 6.97 7.44
C LEU A 470 -0.82 5.83 6.42
N PRO A 471 0.30 5.08 6.40
CA PRO A 471 0.45 3.95 5.49
C PRO A 471 -0.47 2.80 5.89
N GLY A 472 -1.18 2.26 4.90
CA GLY A 472 -2.05 1.09 5.04
C GLY A 472 -3.55 1.41 5.00
N THR A 473 -4.32 0.49 4.42
CA THR A 473 -5.78 0.56 4.44
C THR A 473 -6.31 0.02 5.75
N VAL A 474 -7.18 0.79 6.40
CA VAL A 474 -7.85 0.46 7.66
C VAL A 474 -8.94 -0.58 7.42
N THR A 475 -9.87 -0.27 6.51
CA THR A 475 -10.95 -1.16 6.11
C THR A 475 -11.35 -0.88 4.66
N ILE A 476 -12.08 -1.79 4.02
CA ILE A 476 -12.46 -1.68 2.60
C ILE A 476 -13.98 -1.84 2.48
N VAL A 477 -14.63 -0.92 1.79
CA VAL A 477 -16.08 -0.94 1.57
C VAL A 477 -16.36 -0.96 0.07
N SER A 478 -17.19 -1.90 -0.40
CA SER A 478 -17.63 -1.92 -1.79
C SER A 478 -18.63 -0.79 -2.06
N ASN A 479 -18.50 -0.14 -3.21
CA ASN A 479 -19.50 0.77 -3.74
C ASN A 479 -20.40 0.03 -4.72
N THR A 480 -21.69 0.20 -4.52
CA THR A 480 -22.75 -0.50 -5.25
C THR A 480 -23.88 0.47 -5.54
N VAL A 481 -24.86 0.07 -6.35
CA VAL A 481 -26.12 0.79 -6.54
C VAL A 481 -27.30 -0.06 -6.02
N PRO A 482 -28.26 0.52 -5.28
CA PRO A 482 -29.47 -0.19 -4.89
C PRO A 482 -30.36 -0.40 -6.11
N ILE A 483 -30.81 -1.64 -6.32
CA ILE A 483 -31.63 -2.04 -7.46
C ILE A 483 -32.81 -2.85 -6.91
N ARG A 484 -34.01 -2.65 -7.47
CA ARG A 484 -35.17 -3.47 -7.12
C ARG A 484 -34.87 -4.94 -7.37
N GLN A 485 -35.19 -5.80 -6.39
CA GLN A 485 -34.90 -7.24 -6.38
C GLN A 485 -35.22 -7.96 -7.71
N LYS A 486 -36.36 -7.66 -8.36
CA LYS A 486 -36.76 -8.25 -9.66
C LYS A 486 -35.81 -7.93 -10.83
N LEU A 487 -35.07 -6.83 -10.76
CA LEU A 487 -34.13 -6.38 -11.79
C LEU A 487 -32.67 -6.62 -11.39
N ALA A 488 -32.42 -6.87 -10.09
CA ALA A 488 -31.08 -6.89 -9.50
C ALA A 488 -30.13 -7.87 -10.21
N SER A 489 -30.56 -9.10 -10.51
CA SER A 489 -29.69 -10.08 -11.17
C SER A 489 -29.29 -9.65 -12.59
N ALA A 490 -30.26 -9.22 -13.42
CA ALA A 490 -30.00 -8.78 -14.78
C ALA A 490 -29.14 -7.51 -14.82
N MET A 491 -29.48 -6.51 -14.03
CA MET A 491 -28.73 -5.25 -13.99
C MET A 491 -27.32 -5.45 -13.43
N SER A 492 -27.14 -6.29 -12.40
CA SER A 492 -25.81 -6.62 -11.89
C SER A 492 -24.93 -7.30 -12.93
N ALA A 493 -25.49 -8.22 -13.74
CA ALA A 493 -24.73 -8.89 -14.79
C ALA A 493 -24.24 -7.93 -15.90
N LEU A 494 -24.99 -6.86 -16.19
CA LEU A 494 -24.53 -5.81 -17.12
C LEU A 494 -23.49 -4.88 -16.48
N ILE A 495 -23.72 -4.48 -15.22
CA ILE A 495 -22.79 -3.65 -14.46
C ILE A 495 -21.44 -4.34 -14.32
N GLU A 496 -21.42 -5.61 -13.92
CA GLU A 496 -20.18 -6.36 -13.71
C GLU A 496 -19.42 -6.52 -15.03
N ARG A 497 -20.10 -6.93 -16.12
CA ARG A 497 -19.51 -7.05 -17.47
C ARG A 497 -18.80 -5.76 -17.92
N ASP A 498 -19.44 -4.61 -17.73
CA ASP A 498 -18.89 -3.33 -18.16
C ASP A 498 -17.83 -2.78 -17.18
N THR A 499 -17.85 -3.22 -15.92
CA THR A 499 -16.82 -2.93 -14.90
C THR A 499 -15.56 -3.78 -15.13
N GLU A 500 -15.71 -5.09 -15.39
CA GLU A 500 -14.65 -6.01 -15.79
C GLU A 500 -13.96 -5.57 -17.09
N ALA A 501 -14.73 -5.00 -18.03
CA ALA A 501 -14.21 -4.38 -19.25
C ALA A 501 -13.51 -3.01 -19.03
N GLY A 502 -13.37 -2.54 -17.78
CA GLY A 502 -12.66 -1.32 -17.41
C GLY A 502 -13.43 0.00 -17.61
N LYS A 503 -14.63 -0.02 -18.20
CA LYS A 503 -15.37 1.20 -18.58
C LYS A 503 -15.73 2.10 -17.39
N TYR A 504 -15.92 1.51 -16.20
CA TYR A 504 -16.14 2.30 -14.98
C TYR A 504 -14.90 3.12 -14.59
N ILE A 505 -13.69 2.57 -14.76
CA ILE A 505 -12.42 3.26 -14.45
C ILE A 505 -12.20 4.43 -15.42
N GLU A 506 -12.56 4.27 -16.70
CA GLU A 506 -12.55 5.35 -17.68
C GLU A 506 -13.47 6.50 -17.25
N ALA A 507 -14.74 6.20 -16.96
CA ALA A 507 -15.71 7.19 -16.48
C ALA A 507 -15.30 7.83 -15.13
N GLN A 508 -14.63 7.07 -14.25
CA GLN A 508 -14.08 7.58 -13.00
C GLN A 508 -12.92 8.55 -13.23
N THR A 509 -12.02 8.24 -14.17
CA THR A 509 -10.86 9.08 -14.50
C THR A 509 -11.30 10.37 -15.17
N GLU A 510 -12.23 10.29 -16.13
CA GLU A 510 -12.87 11.45 -16.77
C GLU A 510 -13.57 12.36 -15.74
N ALA A 511 -14.34 11.77 -14.82
CA ALA A 511 -15.00 12.52 -13.76
C ALA A 511 -14.01 13.17 -12.78
N LYS A 512 -12.92 12.49 -12.40
CA LYS A 512 -11.86 13.10 -11.58
C LYS A 512 -11.24 14.32 -12.30
N LEU A 513 -10.84 14.17 -13.56
CA LEU A 513 -10.26 15.28 -14.33
C LEU A 513 -11.22 16.48 -14.47
N ASN A 514 -12.50 16.22 -14.72
CA ASN A 514 -13.51 17.28 -14.88
C ASN A 514 -13.95 17.92 -13.55
N TYR A 515 -13.96 17.17 -12.44
CA TYR A 515 -14.58 17.57 -11.18
C TYR A 515 -13.66 17.56 -9.95
N THR A 516 -12.33 17.52 -10.09
CA THR A 516 -11.42 17.72 -8.93
C THR A 516 -10.28 18.73 -9.14
N GLY A 517 -10.08 19.28 -10.35
CA GLY A 517 -9.08 20.32 -10.60
C GLY A 517 -7.63 19.88 -10.31
N GLN A 518 -6.74 20.83 -9.99
CA GLN A 518 -5.37 20.49 -9.58
C GLN A 518 -5.36 19.98 -8.14
N VAL A 519 -4.88 18.74 -7.97
CA VAL A 519 -4.64 18.09 -6.69
C VAL A 519 -3.25 18.49 -6.19
N CYS A 520 -3.13 18.75 -4.89
CA CYS A 520 -1.82 18.91 -4.26
C CYS A 520 -0.93 17.69 -4.51
N LYS A 521 0.33 17.90 -4.88
CA LYS A 521 1.30 16.78 -4.97
C LYS A 521 1.41 16.11 -3.60
N ASP A 522 1.43 14.78 -3.58
CA ASP A 522 1.79 14.05 -2.37
C ASP A 522 3.23 14.38 -2.00
N VAL A 523 3.40 15.19 -0.95
CA VAL A 523 4.62 15.20 -0.15
C VAL A 523 4.63 13.91 0.65
N GLY A 524 4.87 12.80 -0.04
CA GLY A 524 4.86 11.48 0.58
C GLY A 524 5.81 11.48 1.78
N VAL A 525 5.42 10.80 2.86
CA VAL A 525 6.17 10.70 4.13
C VAL A 525 7.66 10.33 3.91
N TRP A 526 7.96 9.67 2.78
CA TRP A 526 9.27 9.16 2.37
C TRP A 526 9.96 9.96 1.24
N GLN A 527 9.39 11.07 0.76
CA GLN A 527 9.80 11.74 -0.50
C GLN A 527 10.49 13.11 -0.34
N THR A 528 10.48 13.74 0.83
CA THR A 528 11.41 14.85 1.06
C THR A 528 12.84 14.32 1.09
N LYS A 529 13.67 14.74 0.12
CA LYS A 529 15.14 14.65 0.22
C LYS A 529 15.60 15.44 1.44
N GLN A 530 15.63 14.79 2.59
CA GLN A 530 16.12 15.38 3.83
C GLN A 530 17.64 15.45 3.73
N GLN A 531 18.14 16.53 3.15
CA GLN A 531 19.55 16.90 3.29
C GLN A 531 19.80 17.12 4.78
N PHE A 532 20.78 16.40 5.35
CA PHE A 532 21.16 16.57 6.75
C PHE A 532 21.50 18.04 7.01
N SER A 533 20.77 18.66 7.94
CA SER A 533 21.06 19.99 8.41
C SER A 533 22.29 19.97 9.32
N ALA A 534 22.98 21.10 9.45
CA ALA A 534 24.05 21.25 10.43
C ALA A 534 23.56 20.99 11.88
N SER A 535 22.27 21.18 12.15
CA SER A 535 21.62 20.81 13.42
C SER A 535 21.67 19.31 13.71
N ASP A 536 21.56 18.48 12.68
CA ASP A 536 21.39 17.04 12.81
C ASP A 536 22.74 16.34 13.07
N LEU A 537 23.83 16.99 12.64
CA LEU A 537 25.22 16.59 12.89
C LEU A 537 25.88 17.35 14.06
N ALA A 538 25.19 18.32 14.68
CA ALA A 538 25.73 19.06 15.83
C ALA A 538 26.09 18.12 16.99
N ALA A 539 25.31 17.05 17.17
CA ALA A 539 25.46 16.07 18.23
C ALA A 539 26.82 15.32 18.20
N PRO A 540 27.19 14.57 17.14
CA PRO A 540 28.53 14.00 17.00
C PRO A 540 29.67 15.02 17.16
N LEU A 541 29.50 16.23 16.63
CA LEU A 541 30.50 17.29 16.73
C LEU A 541 30.72 17.76 18.17
N CYS A 542 29.63 17.93 18.95
CA CYS A 542 29.71 18.22 20.39
C CYS A 542 30.42 17.10 21.16
N PHE A 543 30.17 15.82 20.84
CA PHE A 543 30.87 14.69 21.47
C PHE A 543 32.38 14.72 21.22
N VAL A 544 32.84 15.10 20.02
CA VAL A 544 34.27 15.28 19.72
C VAL A 544 34.86 16.41 20.57
N VAL A 545 34.19 17.56 20.67
CA VAL A 545 34.66 18.69 21.49
C VAL A 545 34.76 18.30 22.97
N VAL A 546 33.74 17.65 23.53
CA VAL A 546 33.76 17.16 24.92
C VAL A 546 34.88 16.13 25.12
N GLY A 547 35.06 15.19 24.18
CA GLY A 547 36.14 14.20 24.23
C GLY A 547 37.54 14.84 24.25
N VAL A 548 37.77 15.87 23.43
CA VAL A 548 39.03 16.63 23.42
C VAL A 548 39.24 17.38 24.75
N LEU A 549 38.21 18.05 25.27
CA LEU A 549 38.30 18.77 26.55
C LEU A 549 38.57 17.82 27.73
N VAL A 550 37.93 16.66 27.77
CA VAL A 550 38.19 15.61 28.77
C VAL A 550 39.59 15.03 28.61
N GLY A 551 40.06 14.79 27.38
CA GLY A 551 41.42 14.34 27.11
C GLY A 551 42.49 15.32 27.61
N LEU A 552 42.32 16.62 27.31
CA LEU A 552 43.19 17.70 27.81
C LEU A 552 43.15 17.81 29.33
N LEU A 553 41.98 17.63 29.96
CA LEU A 553 41.86 17.63 31.42
C LEU A 553 42.58 16.44 32.05
N ILE A 554 42.47 15.24 31.47
CA ILE A 554 43.18 14.04 31.94
C ILE A 554 44.71 14.23 31.81
N ASP A 555 45.19 14.79 30.70
CA ASP A 555 46.61 15.05 30.47
C ASP A 555 47.15 16.15 31.41
N TYR A 556 46.35 17.19 31.66
CA TYR A 556 46.66 18.23 32.66
C TYR A 556 46.76 17.68 34.09
N ILE A 557 45.86 16.75 34.47
CA ILE A 557 45.91 16.08 35.77
C ILE A 557 47.11 15.12 35.81
N GLY A 558 47.34 14.35 34.73
CA GLY A 558 48.44 13.39 34.63
C GLY A 558 49.82 14.04 34.78
N SER A 559 50.09 15.09 34.01
CA SER A 559 51.34 15.87 34.10
C SER A 559 51.58 16.43 35.51
N ARG A 560 50.58 17.09 36.12
CA ARG A 560 50.63 17.56 37.51
C ARG A 560 50.97 16.45 38.52
N TYR A 561 50.40 15.26 38.35
CA TYR A 561 50.68 14.12 39.23
C TYR A 561 52.10 13.55 39.02
N VAL A 562 52.60 13.50 37.78
CA VAL A 562 53.96 13.07 37.46
C VAL A 562 55.00 14.03 38.05
N ASP A 563 54.81 15.35 37.90
CA ASP A 563 55.70 16.36 38.49
C ASP A 563 55.76 16.26 40.02
N THR A 564 54.60 16.05 40.66
CA THR A 564 54.49 15.88 42.12
C THR A 564 55.15 14.58 42.60
N ALA A 565 55.10 13.51 41.80
CA ALA A 565 55.78 12.24 42.09
C ALA A 565 57.30 12.35 41.87
N ALA A 566 57.74 13.03 40.80
CA ALA A 566 59.15 13.29 40.52
C ALA A 566 59.80 14.13 41.63
N GLN A 567 59.11 15.17 42.12
CA GLN A 567 59.57 15.95 43.28
C GLN A 567 59.70 15.07 44.53
N LYS A 568 58.74 14.18 44.81
CA LYS A 568 58.83 13.26 45.96
C LYS A 568 59.98 12.27 45.86
N ILE A 569 60.33 11.80 44.66
CA ILE A 569 61.49 10.92 44.45
C ILE A 569 62.80 11.70 44.60
N ALA A 570 62.90 12.91 44.04
CA ALA A 570 64.06 13.78 44.20
C ALA A 570 64.34 14.08 45.69
N THR A 571 63.31 14.39 46.48
CA THR A 571 63.44 14.62 47.93
C THR A 571 63.79 13.38 48.76
N VAL A 572 63.56 12.16 48.24
CA VAL A 572 64.02 10.93 48.92
C VAL A 572 65.48 10.62 48.60
N VAL A 573 65.96 10.99 47.41
CA VAL A 573 67.38 10.85 47.03
C VAL A 573 68.27 11.84 47.83
N ASP A 574 67.79 13.05 48.11
CA ASP A 574 68.52 14.05 48.93
C ASP A 574 68.61 13.70 50.44
N VAL A 575 67.79 12.78 50.96
CA VAL A 575 67.74 12.44 52.40
C VAL A 575 68.73 11.33 52.80
N HIS A 576 69.50 10.80 51.84
CA HIS A 576 70.68 9.94 52.11
C HIS A 576 71.98 10.57 51.58
N GLY A 577 72.16 11.86 51.84
CA GLY A 577 73.47 12.49 51.89
C GLY A 577 74.25 12.08 53.14
N ASP A 578 74.91 10.91 53.09
CA ASP A 578 76.28 10.73 53.61
C ASP A 578 76.80 9.31 53.36
N CYS A 579 77.63 9.16 52.33
CA CYS A 579 78.54 8.02 52.18
C CYS A 579 79.68 8.39 51.24
N SER A 580 80.76 8.94 51.80
CA SER A 580 82.00 9.18 51.06
C SER A 580 82.67 7.84 50.71
N PHE A 581 82.68 7.46 49.43
CA PHE A 581 83.63 6.46 48.93
C PHE A 581 84.27 6.90 47.62
N HIS A 582 85.60 6.82 47.60
CA HIS A 582 86.42 6.94 46.40
C HIS A 582 86.08 5.81 45.41
N GLU A 583 86.31 6.07 44.12
CA GLU A 583 86.36 5.07 43.03
C GLU A 583 85.15 4.13 42.83
N VAL A 584 84.06 4.63 42.23
CA VAL A 584 83.49 4.01 40.99
C VAL A 584 83.03 5.13 40.03
N GLY A 585 83.95 6.03 39.68
CA GLY A 585 83.71 7.15 38.75
C GLY A 585 83.78 6.78 37.27
N LYS A 586 83.29 5.60 36.88
CA LYS A 586 83.22 5.08 35.49
C LYS A 586 82.19 3.94 35.44
N VAL A 587 81.55 3.75 34.28
CA VAL A 587 80.46 2.74 34.05
C VAL A 587 79.10 3.06 34.68
N ALA A 588 78.67 4.33 34.64
CA ALA A 588 77.24 4.71 34.79
C ALA A 588 76.84 5.98 33.98
N SER A 589 77.60 6.35 32.93
CA SER A 589 77.38 7.59 32.15
C SER A 589 77.27 7.36 30.63
N GLU A 590 76.99 6.14 30.17
CA GLU A 590 76.96 5.79 28.73
C GLU A 590 75.64 5.25 28.18
N HIS A 591 74.55 5.19 28.97
CA HIS A 591 73.22 4.77 28.46
C HIS A 591 72.07 5.78 28.67
N LEU A 592 72.36 6.97 29.18
CA LEU A 592 71.40 8.09 29.27
C LEU A 592 71.95 9.41 28.65
N LYS A 593 72.93 9.28 27.74
CA LYS A 593 73.55 10.41 27.00
C LYS A 593 73.58 10.21 25.47
N SER A 594 72.77 9.31 24.92
CA SER A 594 72.73 9.01 23.48
C SER A 594 71.66 9.75 22.67
N ASN A 595 70.67 10.42 23.28
CA ASN A 595 69.55 11.06 22.55
C ASN A 595 69.26 12.53 22.94
N CYS A 596 70.20 13.24 23.56
CA CYS A 596 70.11 14.70 23.79
C CYS A 596 71.42 15.44 23.48
N ARG A 597 71.95 15.22 22.28
CA ARG A 597 72.76 16.20 21.54
C ARG A 597 72.15 16.31 20.14
N ASP A 598 72.07 17.56 19.65
CA ASP A 598 71.76 18.03 18.27
C ASP A 598 70.66 19.11 18.15
N VAL A 599 70.09 19.62 19.26
CA VAL A 599 69.08 20.71 19.22
C VAL A 599 69.64 22.09 19.63
N ALA A 600 70.94 22.20 19.98
CA ALA A 600 71.51 23.42 20.59
C ALA A 600 72.73 24.01 19.86
N SER A 601 72.90 23.79 18.56
CA SER A 601 73.97 24.43 17.78
C SER A 601 73.64 24.63 16.29
N CYS A 602 72.55 25.34 15.96
CA CYS A 602 72.35 25.92 14.62
C CYS A 602 71.31 27.07 14.54
N LEU A 603 70.96 27.74 15.65
CA LEU A 603 70.01 28.86 15.68
C LEU A 603 70.67 30.19 16.11
N SER A 604 71.69 30.62 15.36
CA SER A 604 72.21 31.99 15.45
C SER A 604 72.95 32.45 14.19
N ALA A 605 72.38 32.24 13.00
CA ALA A 605 72.88 32.84 11.76
C ALA A 605 71.77 33.05 10.71
N SER A 606 71.96 34.09 9.88
CA SER A 606 71.23 34.38 8.63
C SER A 606 69.72 34.64 8.70
N SER A 607 69.32 35.72 9.37
CA SER A 607 68.44 36.69 8.71
C SER A 607 69.32 37.78 8.08
N ARG A 608 69.40 37.82 6.74
CA ARG A 608 69.77 38.94 5.81
C ARG A 608 70.46 38.47 4.52
N ARG A 609 70.22 39.21 3.41
CA ARG A 609 70.59 38.97 2.00
C ARG A 609 69.79 37.82 1.37
N VAL A 610 68.89 38.00 0.40
CA VAL A 610 68.60 39.09 -0.57
C VAL A 610 69.68 39.30 -1.66
N SER A 611 69.31 38.91 -2.88
CA SER A 611 69.75 39.35 -4.23
C SER A 611 71.23 39.31 -4.65
N GLN A 612 71.57 38.51 -5.66
CA GLN A 612 71.84 38.92 -7.07
C GLN A 612 72.55 37.80 -7.88
N LEU A 613 72.27 37.74 -9.20
CA LEU A 613 73.11 37.38 -10.39
C LEU A 613 74.26 36.33 -10.25
N GLY A 614 74.58 35.44 -11.19
CA GLY A 614 74.21 35.27 -12.62
C GLY A 614 75.32 34.47 -13.35
N HIS A 615 75.08 34.06 -14.62
CA HIS A 615 75.94 33.27 -15.55
C HIS A 615 76.10 31.75 -15.30
N GLU A 616 75.82 30.79 -16.23
CA GLU A 616 76.33 30.48 -17.62
C GLU A 616 77.61 29.59 -17.54
N VAL A 617 77.81 28.41 -18.19
CA VAL A 617 77.89 27.98 -19.63
C VAL A 617 77.97 26.41 -19.62
N ILE A 618 77.13 25.56 -20.25
CA ILE A 618 77.04 25.04 -21.67
C ILE A 618 78.31 24.27 -22.18
N PRO A 619 78.27 22.99 -22.65
CA PRO A 619 77.76 22.55 -23.99
C PRO A 619 76.88 21.24 -23.99
N ARG A 620 75.90 21.02 -24.90
CA ARG A 620 75.93 20.70 -26.38
C ARG A 620 76.40 19.23 -26.64
N VAL A 621 75.86 18.39 -27.56
CA VAL A 621 75.13 18.56 -28.83
C VAL A 621 74.24 17.32 -29.17
N GLN A 622 73.39 17.48 -30.20
CA GLN A 622 72.62 16.49 -31.02
C GLN A 622 71.15 16.27 -30.58
N LEU A 623 70.14 16.07 -31.47
CA LEU A 623 70.10 16.16 -32.95
C LEU A 623 68.69 16.59 -33.47
N ARG A 624 68.49 16.56 -34.81
CA ARG A 624 67.20 16.57 -35.55
C ARG A 624 67.14 15.25 -36.39
N ARG A 625 66.13 14.82 -37.17
CA ARG A 625 65.12 15.51 -38.04
C ARG A 625 64.18 14.47 -38.74
N VAL A 626 62.98 14.88 -39.22
CA VAL A 626 62.08 14.25 -40.25
C VAL A 626 61.40 12.90 -39.87
N ALA A 627 60.07 12.71 -39.89
CA ALA A 627 59.17 12.70 -41.08
C ALA A 627 57.66 12.88 -40.78
N ASN A 628 56.88 13.21 -41.82
CA ASN A 628 55.40 13.28 -41.91
C ASN A 628 54.89 11.95 -42.57
N PRO A 629 53.56 11.60 -42.72
CA PRO A 629 52.47 12.50 -43.14
C PRO A 629 51.05 12.30 -42.51
N SER A 630 50.15 13.22 -42.94
CA SER A 630 48.67 13.27 -42.95
C SER A 630 47.87 11.95 -42.99
N ARG A 631 46.55 11.85 -42.70
CA ARG A 631 45.32 12.68 -42.94
C ARG A 631 44.25 12.22 -41.90
N SER A 632 43.09 12.83 -41.64
CA SER A 632 42.34 13.99 -42.19
C SER A 632 41.38 14.52 -41.11
N SER A 633 40.88 15.76 -41.30
CA SER A 633 40.22 16.58 -40.27
C SER A 633 38.71 16.86 -40.59
N PRO A 634 38.02 17.94 -40.13
CA PRO A 634 37.01 17.84 -39.08
C PRO A 634 35.71 18.67 -39.37
N SER A 635 34.93 18.99 -38.32
CA SER A 635 34.08 20.21 -38.09
C SER A 635 32.77 19.81 -37.36
N SER A 636 32.31 20.37 -36.23
CA SER A 636 32.25 21.75 -35.65
C SER A 636 31.14 22.64 -36.25
N ARG A 637 30.48 23.59 -35.56
CA ARG A 637 30.11 23.82 -34.13
C ARG A 637 29.21 25.09 -34.05
N ALA A 638 28.10 25.06 -33.28
CA ALA A 638 27.33 26.20 -32.75
C ALA A 638 26.54 27.19 -33.68
N MET A 639 25.33 27.59 -33.18
CA MET A 639 24.62 28.91 -33.09
C MET A 639 25.21 30.19 -33.75
N PRO A 640 24.45 31.31 -33.97
CA PRO A 640 23.09 31.68 -33.47
C PRO A 640 22.13 32.45 -34.45
N THR A 641 21.00 32.96 -33.91
CA THR A 641 20.24 34.23 -34.21
C THR A 641 19.41 34.48 -35.50
N ASP A 642 18.21 35.02 -35.22
CA ASP A 642 17.40 36.09 -35.85
C ASP A 642 16.57 35.93 -37.16
N ASP A 643 15.35 36.49 -37.05
CA ASP A 643 14.42 37.13 -38.01
C ASP A 643 14.10 36.52 -39.40
N ASP A 644 12.81 36.29 -39.70
CA ASP A 644 11.97 37.30 -40.40
C ASP A 644 10.49 36.87 -40.60
N ASP A 645 9.61 37.86 -40.81
CA ASP A 645 8.16 37.74 -41.04
C ASP A 645 7.76 37.15 -42.41
N CYS A 646 6.59 36.47 -42.48
CA CYS A 646 5.78 36.46 -43.72
C CYS A 646 4.26 36.17 -43.52
N LEU A 647 3.51 37.28 -43.58
CA LEU A 647 2.08 37.52 -43.83
C LEU A 647 1.18 36.47 -44.54
N SER A 648 -0.11 36.57 -44.20
CA SER A 648 -1.33 36.31 -44.99
C SER A 648 -1.69 34.84 -45.34
N ALA A 649 -2.89 34.28 -45.06
CA ALA A 649 -4.30 34.73 -45.12
C ALA A 649 -5.03 34.41 -46.45
N SER A 650 -6.37 34.25 -46.38
CA SER A 650 -7.33 33.77 -47.40
C SER A 650 -7.45 32.22 -47.51
N SER A 651 -8.47 31.56 -46.96
CA SER A 651 -9.93 31.62 -47.23
C SER A 651 -10.40 30.87 -48.49
N ARG A 652 -11.32 29.91 -48.31
CA ARG A 652 -12.51 29.59 -49.14
C ARG A 652 -13.19 28.26 -48.72
N LEU A 653 -14.34 28.39 -48.05
CA LEU A 653 -15.55 27.58 -48.30
C LEU A 653 -16.25 28.18 -49.57
N PRO A 654 -17.18 27.53 -50.31
CA PRO A 654 -18.32 26.79 -49.72
C PRO A 654 -19.04 25.64 -50.51
N PHE A 655 -19.78 24.80 -49.75
CA PHE A 655 -21.09 24.17 -50.07
C PHE A 655 -21.19 23.21 -51.34
N PRO A 656 -22.34 22.54 -51.64
CA PRO A 656 -22.66 21.21 -51.06
C PRO A 656 -23.29 20.18 -52.05
N SER A 657 -23.46 18.91 -51.63
CA SER A 657 -24.65 18.08 -51.91
C SER A 657 -24.53 16.66 -51.33
N ASP A 658 -25.69 16.06 -51.02
CA ASP A 658 -25.98 14.66 -50.62
C ASP A 658 -25.59 14.23 -49.18
#